data_AF-T2MGL3-F1
#
_entry.id   AF-T2MGL3-F1
#
_cell.length_a   1.000
_cell.length_b   1.000
_cell.length_c   1.000
_cell.angle_alpha   90.00
_cell.angle_beta   90.00
_cell.angle_gamma   90.00
#
_symmetry.space_group_name_H-M   'P 1'
#
loop_
_entity.id
_entity.type
_entity.pdbx_description
1 polymer ?
#
loop_
_entity_poly.entity_id
_entity_poly.type
_entity_poly.pdbx_seq_one_letter_code
_entity_poly.pdbx_strand_id
1 'polypeptide(L)'
;GWVMGGDALKNFAEPHSNVYLVRELLAWGDSIKLRYGETPSDSPYLWTYMKEYTEQMARIFHGFRIDNCHSTPIHVAEYLLDCARLVREDLYVVAELFTNNEETDNVFINRLGLNSLIRESLNAATSHELGRLVYHYGGDPVGSFIHWSSSELHPYRPHALFMDVTHDNPSYLEVRTAQAMIANAAVVLAGSNACGSNRGFDEIVPHNISVVNESRRYCSWSDIKSVDKDYVSFHNGLLKFKEVMNRFHIQLNNDGYNQIFVDQRTPEITVITRHKPENHESYIVIAHSAPNKEYLYHCVRDVTVEVEGMFEDLVLEAYIEKDDEKVYTRDDDFINGAHTYSVVINEHVAVENSLFCSILTHNEKDYVLLRNFPPGSVLVLKYMQKPEAQSSIAYLRSQLEPTNKSLDFLDDLSLSDFNYVLYRCENEEKINGVGGTYDIPGYGKLVYAGLQGIFSLLRKVRLNNDLGHPLCKNLRQGDWLIEYIIRRLNNNEKTKCLGEWFEGLLHCLKCLPRYLVPSYFEAIVSFAYEACLNSIFEKMSVFVRGGSVMVKNLALGSVQMCGIEDQSILPPVPFCDNLKITMAAGLPHFSSGFMRCWGRDTFVSIRGLLLITGRFQLARTLILAFGGALRHGLIPNLLSGGTHARYNARDATWFWLKAVKDYVQMSDESVQFLHAPVQRMYPTDDSEPQCSHMQPLQDVIHEIFQRHFEGVCFTERNAGIELDEHMSDDGFILGIGVDESTGFVYGGSKYNCGTWMDKMGSSKCAGNHGVPATPRDGSAIEIVALSHLALSWLVEMNERSFYDYSVVRKSNPLGETVWSYKEWRDKIQNNFEEKFFIQKDSTESMIHKREIYKDTVFSSLVYTDFQLRPNFPIAICASSSLFKPDHVDVALKKVEQYLLGPLGLATLDPEDWNYNGCYNNDFDNNDYKTAKGFNYHQGPEWVWVLGPFLRAMWIFAKKSMKPIEDVRQRIYEILSNHKRELLHSDWAGLPELTNKNGELCHHSCPTQAWSMASILEVLYDIHQQ
;
A
#
# COMPACT_ATOMS: atom_id res chain seq x y z
N GLY A 1 -5.08 24.36 -41.28
CA GLY A 1 -6.39 23.73 -41.51
C GLY A 1 -6.51 22.53 -40.60
N TRP A 2 -7.70 21.94 -40.53
CA TRP A 2 -8.02 20.85 -39.61
C TRP A 2 -9.03 19.87 -40.22
N VAL A 3 -9.19 18.70 -39.60
CA VAL A 3 -10.10 17.64 -40.06
C VAL A 3 -11.14 17.39 -38.97
N MET A 4 -12.43 17.44 -39.32
CA MET A 4 -13.51 17.23 -38.37
C MET A 4 -13.53 15.79 -37.86
N GLY A 5 -13.44 15.61 -36.54
CA GLY A 5 -13.35 14.28 -35.91
C GLY A 5 -12.06 13.51 -36.24
N GLY A 6 -11.05 14.17 -36.80
CA GLY A 6 -9.77 13.56 -37.15
C GLY A 6 -8.89 13.30 -35.92
N ASP A 7 -8.01 12.31 -36.04
CA ASP A 7 -6.95 12.09 -35.06
C ASP A 7 -5.88 13.19 -35.17
N ALA A 8 -5.87 14.10 -34.21
CA ALA A 8 -4.95 15.23 -34.14
C ALA A 8 -3.47 14.83 -34.20
N LEU A 9 -3.13 13.63 -33.71
CA LEU A 9 -1.74 13.14 -33.68
C LEU A 9 -1.28 12.68 -35.07
N LYS A 10 -2.21 12.39 -35.98
CA LYS A 10 -1.88 11.98 -37.33
C LYS A 10 -1.76 13.20 -38.22
N ASN A 11 -0.54 13.44 -38.66
CA ASN A 11 -0.29 14.48 -39.66
C ASN A 11 -1.01 14.11 -40.99
N PHE A 12 -2.12 14.78 -41.26
CA PHE A 12 -2.96 14.55 -42.43
C PHE A 12 -2.28 14.88 -43.77
N ALA A 13 -1.09 15.47 -43.76
CA ALA A 13 -0.27 15.74 -44.94
C ALA A 13 0.75 14.64 -45.25
N GLU A 14 0.86 13.60 -44.41
CA GLU A 14 1.78 12.49 -44.66
C GLU A 14 1.32 11.61 -45.83
N PRO A 15 2.24 10.88 -46.50
CA PRO A 15 1.92 10.10 -47.71
C PRO A 15 0.80 9.06 -47.56
N HIS A 16 0.54 8.59 -46.34
CA HIS A 16 -0.49 7.58 -46.06
C HIS A 16 -1.88 8.20 -45.84
N SER A 17 -2.00 9.52 -45.78
CA SER A 17 -3.25 10.25 -45.59
C SER A 17 -3.85 10.67 -46.93
N ASN A 18 -5.15 10.42 -47.11
CA ASN A 18 -5.89 10.83 -48.31
C ASN A 18 -6.70 12.12 -48.10
N VAL A 19 -6.60 12.77 -46.94
CA VAL A 19 -7.45 13.90 -46.51
C VAL A 19 -7.55 15.01 -47.58
N TYR A 20 -6.43 15.37 -48.22
CA TYR A 20 -6.41 16.36 -49.30
C TYR A 20 -7.16 15.90 -50.54
N LEU A 21 -7.02 14.62 -50.92
CA LEU A 21 -7.63 14.03 -52.10
C LEU A 21 -9.14 13.89 -51.95
N VAL A 22 -9.60 13.44 -50.78
CA VAL A 22 -11.03 13.26 -50.49
C VAL A 22 -11.72 14.53 -49.99
N ARG A 23 -10.98 15.65 -49.87
CA ARG A 23 -11.49 16.98 -49.46
C ARG A 23 -12.09 17.02 -48.06
N GLU A 24 -11.51 16.27 -47.14
CA GLU A 24 -11.88 16.27 -45.72
C GLU A 24 -11.23 17.44 -44.94
N LEU A 25 -10.24 18.11 -45.53
CA LEU A 25 -9.55 19.24 -44.90
C LEU A 25 -10.41 20.50 -44.95
N LEU A 26 -10.66 21.09 -43.78
CA LEU A 26 -11.05 22.48 -43.65
C LEU A 26 -9.78 23.34 -43.77
N ALA A 27 -9.53 23.82 -44.99
CA ALA A 27 -8.29 24.48 -45.36
C ALA A 27 -8.27 25.95 -44.93
N TRP A 28 -7.11 26.41 -44.43
CA TRP A 28 -6.81 27.83 -44.23
C TRP A 28 -5.94 28.28 -45.40
N GLY A 29 -6.53 29.05 -46.33
CA GLY A 29 -5.87 29.45 -47.57
C GLY A 29 -4.83 30.56 -47.42
N ASP A 30 -4.80 31.21 -46.25
CA ASP A 30 -3.85 32.25 -45.85
C ASP A 30 -2.51 31.68 -45.38
N SER A 31 -2.44 30.38 -45.10
CA SER A 31 -1.32 29.72 -44.42
C SER A 31 -0.79 28.52 -45.20
N ILE A 32 0.52 28.27 -45.11
CA ILE A 32 1.18 27.08 -45.69
C ILE A 32 1.64 26.16 -44.57
N LYS A 33 1.25 24.88 -44.63
CA LYS A 33 1.69 23.87 -43.64
C LYS A 33 3.18 23.56 -43.81
N LEU A 34 3.94 23.70 -42.72
CA LEU A 34 5.38 23.46 -42.69
C LEU A 34 5.68 21.96 -42.52
N ARG A 35 6.57 21.40 -43.37
CA ARG A 35 6.97 19.99 -43.34
C ARG A 35 8.33 19.85 -42.66
N TYR A 36 8.35 19.54 -41.37
CA TYR A 36 9.58 19.35 -40.60
C TYR A 36 10.29 18.02 -40.90
N GLY A 37 9.54 16.91 -41.06
CA GLY A 37 10.10 15.57 -41.13
C GLY A 37 10.37 14.98 -39.73
N GLU A 38 11.08 13.86 -39.68
CA GLU A 38 11.42 13.15 -38.44
C GLU A 38 12.64 13.78 -37.75
N THR A 39 13.54 14.37 -38.56
CA THR A 39 14.81 14.93 -38.08
C THR A 39 15.12 16.26 -38.76
N PRO A 40 16.05 17.07 -38.18
CA PRO A 40 16.51 18.29 -38.82
C PRO A 40 17.04 18.10 -40.25
N SER A 41 17.58 16.93 -40.61
CA SER A 41 18.08 16.69 -41.96
C SER A 41 17.00 16.58 -43.03
N ASP A 42 15.74 16.34 -42.66
CA ASP A 42 14.64 16.21 -43.62
C ASP A 42 14.19 17.55 -44.22
N SER A 43 14.36 18.63 -43.44
CA SER A 43 14.08 20.02 -43.86
C SER A 43 15.05 21.03 -43.19
N PRO A 44 16.36 20.99 -43.50
CA PRO A 44 17.40 21.68 -42.70
C PRO A 44 17.16 23.17 -42.51
N TYR A 45 16.81 23.88 -43.58
CA TYR A 45 16.54 25.32 -43.52
C TYR A 45 15.40 25.65 -42.55
N LEU A 46 14.31 24.89 -42.60
CA LEU A 46 13.13 25.13 -41.77
C LEU A 46 13.48 24.97 -40.28
N TRP A 47 14.19 23.89 -39.92
CA TRP A 47 14.59 23.66 -38.53
C TRP A 47 15.53 24.75 -38.01
N THR A 48 16.53 25.16 -38.80
CA THR A 48 17.42 26.26 -38.43
C THR A 48 16.67 27.57 -38.26
N TYR A 49 15.82 27.92 -39.22
CA TYR A 49 15.04 29.16 -39.18
C TYR A 49 14.10 29.20 -37.96
N MET A 50 13.37 28.11 -37.71
CA MET A 50 12.42 28.05 -36.59
C MET A 50 13.13 27.99 -35.24
N LYS A 51 14.32 27.40 -35.15
CA LYS A 51 15.18 27.49 -33.97
C LYS A 51 15.56 28.95 -33.69
N GLU A 52 16.12 29.65 -34.67
CA GLU A 52 16.53 31.06 -34.50
C GLU A 52 15.35 31.96 -34.14
N TYR A 53 14.21 31.76 -34.79
CA TYR A 53 12.96 32.43 -34.46
C TYR A 53 12.55 32.18 -33.00
N THR A 54 12.52 30.92 -32.58
CA THR A 54 12.09 30.53 -31.23
C THR A 54 13.04 31.10 -30.17
N GLU A 55 14.35 31.03 -30.40
CA GLU A 55 15.35 31.66 -29.51
C GLU A 55 15.17 33.18 -29.45
N GLN A 56 14.92 33.84 -30.58
CA GLN A 56 14.66 35.28 -30.61
C GLN A 56 13.42 35.64 -29.79
N MET A 57 12.34 34.88 -29.91
CA MET A 57 11.14 35.08 -29.11
C MET A 57 11.42 34.87 -27.63
N ALA A 58 12.20 33.85 -27.24
CA ALA A 58 12.54 33.58 -25.85
C ALA A 58 13.39 34.69 -25.20
N ARG A 59 14.23 35.39 -25.99
CA ARG A 59 14.99 36.56 -25.51
C ARG A 59 14.07 37.73 -25.15
N ILE A 60 12.91 37.86 -25.82
CA ILE A 60 12.00 38.99 -25.67
C ILE A 60 10.88 38.71 -24.66
N PHE A 61 10.27 37.52 -24.74
CA PHE A 61 9.05 37.19 -23.99
C PHE A 61 9.33 36.23 -22.83
N HIS A 62 8.51 36.35 -21.77
CA HIS A 62 8.58 35.50 -20.57
C HIS A 62 7.86 34.16 -20.76
N GLY A 63 7.07 34.02 -21.82
CA GLY A 63 6.32 32.80 -22.07
C GLY A 63 5.75 32.73 -23.47
N PHE A 64 5.35 31.52 -23.85
CA PHE A 64 4.76 31.19 -25.15
C PHE A 64 3.35 30.64 -25.00
N ARG A 65 2.44 31.05 -25.89
CA ARG A 65 1.18 30.36 -26.17
C ARG A 65 1.36 29.52 -27.42
N ILE A 66 1.22 28.20 -27.29
CA ILE A 66 1.28 27.27 -28.41
C ILE A 66 -0.14 27.05 -28.91
N ASP A 67 -0.41 27.63 -30.07
CA ASP A 67 -1.65 27.46 -30.81
C ASP A 67 -1.75 26.04 -31.38
N ASN A 68 -2.94 25.43 -31.30
CA ASN A 68 -3.21 24.10 -31.87
C ASN A 68 -2.11 23.06 -31.56
N CYS A 69 -1.66 23.00 -30.31
CA CYS A 69 -0.48 22.23 -29.89
C CYS A 69 -0.61 20.74 -30.24
N HIS A 70 -1.82 20.19 -30.11
CA HIS A 70 -2.17 18.80 -30.42
C HIS A 70 -1.89 18.42 -31.89
N SER A 71 -1.87 19.39 -32.81
CA SER A 71 -1.58 19.20 -34.24
C SER A 71 -0.11 19.44 -34.61
N THR A 72 0.73 19.81 -33.63
CA THR A 72 2.17 19.97 -33.80
C THR A 72 2.87 18.66 -33.48
N PRO A 73 3.70 18.10 -34.38
CA PRO A 73 4.46 16.90 -34.08
C PRO A 73 5.30 17.10 -32.80
N ILE A 74 5.14 16.19 -31.85
CA ILE A 74 5.65 16.37 -30.49
C ILE A 74 7.17 16.57 -30.45
N HIS A 75 7.93 15.87 -31.30
CA HIS A 75 9.39 15.99 -31.38
C HIS A 75 9.84 17.36 -31.90
N VAL A 76 9.04 18.01 -32.75
CA VAL A 76 9.31 19.37 -33.24
C VAL A 76 9.11 20.38 -32.12
N ALA A 77 7.97 20.29 -31.43
CA ALA A 77 7.66 21.19 -30.33
C ALA A 77 8.68 21.04 -29.18
N GLU A 78 9.03 19.80 -28.83
CA GLU A 78 10.02 19.47 -27.79
C GLU A 78 11.37 20.13 -28.11
N TYR A 79 11.91 19.90 -29.31
CA TYR A 79 13.18 20.49 -29.74
C TYR A 79 13.18 22.03 -29.69
N LEU A 80 12.12 22.67 -30.18
CA LEU A 80 12.05 24.13 -30.23
C LEU A 80 11.90 24.73 -28.84
N LEU A 81 11.11 24.12 -27.96
CA LEU A 81 10.96 24.55 -26.56
C LEU A 81 12.25 24.33 -25.76
N ASP A 82 12.98 23.25 -26.01
CA ASP A 82 14.30 23.04 -25.40
C ASP A 82 15.28 24.14 -25.82
N CYS A 83 15.30 24.50 -27.11
CA CYS A 83 16.10 25.63 -27.58
C CYS A 83 15.67 26.95 -26.91
N ALA A 84 14.37 27.16 -26.74
CA ALA A 84 13.84 28.33 -26.04
C ALA A 84 14.28 28.38 -24.57
N ARG A 85 14.26 27.24 -23.88
CA ARG A 85 14.63 27.12 -22.46
C ARG A 85 16.13 27.26 -22.22
N LEU A 86 16.97 26.91 -23.19
CA LEU A 86 18.39 27.22 -23.16
C LEU A 86 18.66 28.74 -23.22
N VAL A 87 17.74 29.52 -23.80
CA VAL A 87 17.81 30.99 -23.81
C VAL A 87 17.17 31.59 -22.57
N ARG A 88 16.06 31.01 -22.10
CA ARG A 88 15.31 31.45 -20.92
C ARG A 88 14.86 30.25 -20.09
N GLU A 89 15.58 29.99 -19.01
CA GLU A 89 15.33 28.82 -18.15
C GLU A 89 13.94 28.84 -17.49
N ASP A 90 13.40 30.04 -17.21
CA ASP A 90 12.10 30.26 -16.56
C ASP A 90 10.94 30.47 -17.54
N LEU A 91 11.07 30.02 -18.79
CA LEU A 91 10.06 30.22 -19.83
C LEU A 91 8.72 29.53 -19.47
N TYR A 92 7.68 30.34 -19.32
CA TYR A 92 6.31 29.86 -19.05
C TYR A 92 5.61 29.44 -20.35
N VAL A 93 5.13 28.21 -20.44
CA VAL A 93 4.53 27.66 -21.66
C VAL A 93 3.08 27.28 -21.43
N VAL A 94 2.19 27.86 -22.24
CA VAL A 94 0.76 27.57 -22.27
C VAL A 94 0.40 26.96 -23.61
N ALA A 95 -0.48 25.96 -23.60
CA ALA A 95 -0.95 25.33 -24.83
C ALA A 95 -2.47 25.32 -24.95
N GLU A 96 -2.94 25.58 -26.17
CA GLU A 96 -4.25 25.13 -26.60
C GLU A 96 -4.16 23.66 -27.01
N LEU A 97 -4.61 22.79 -26.11
CA LEU A 97 -4.48 21.34 -26.24
C LEU A 97 -5.83 20.68 -26.00
N PHE A 98 -6.38 20.10 -27.07
CA PHE A 98 -7.64 19.38 -27.09
C PHE A 98 -7.41 18.05 -27.78
N THR A 99 -7.02 17.03 -27.01
CA THR A 99 -6.92 15.66 -27.54
C THR A 99 -8.18 14.87 -27.21
N ASN A 100 -8.26 13.64 -27.72
CA ASN A 100 -9.43 12.78 -27.53
C ASN A 100 -9.46 12.11 -26.14
N ASN A 101 -8.40 12.22 -25.34
CA ASN A 101 -8.35 11.68 -23.97
C ASN A 101 -7.24 12.33 -23.12
N GLU A 102 -7.41 12.34 -21.80
CA GLU A 102 -6.45 12.94 -20.86
C GLU A 102 -5.07 12.26 -20.85
N GLU A 103 -4.98 10.96 -21.17
CA GLU A 103 -3.70 10.25 -21.24
C GLU A 103 -2.80 10.86 -22.33
N THR A 104 -3.39 11.24 -23.46
CA THR A 104 -2.67 11.88 -24.56
C THR A 104 -2.24 13.28 -24.17
N ASP A 105 -3.11 14.04 -23.49
CA ASP A 105 -2.74 15.36 -22.96
C ASP A 105 -1.51 15.24 -22.02
N ASN A 106 -1.48 14.23 -21.15
CA ASN A 106 -0.36 13.98 -20.24
C ASN A 106 0.95 13.69 -20.98
N VAL A 107 0.92 13.03 -22.14
CA VAL A 107 2.13 12.83 -22.96
C VAL A 107 2.69 14.17 -23.44
N PHE A 108 1.84 15.07 -23.92
CA PHE A 108 2.25 16.41 -24.36
C PHE A 108 2.76 17.25 -23.19
N ILE A 109 2.03 17.27 -22.06
CA ILE A 109 2.41 18.03 -20.87
C ILE A 109 3.81 17.60 -20.40
N ASN A 110 4.03 16.30 -20.22
CA ASN A 110 5.27 15.79 -19.65
C ASN A 110 6.47 15.96 -20.60
N ARG A 111 6.28 15.71 -21.90
CA ARG A 111 7.37 15.82 -22.87
C ARG A 111 7.74 17.26 -23.21
N LEU A 112 6.74 18.12 -23.38
CA LEU A 112 6.97 19.53 -23.71
C LEU A 112 7.24 20.38 -22.46
N GLY A 113 6.99 19.82 -21.26
CA GLY A 113 7.05 20.52 -19.99
C GLY A 113 6.06 21.69 -19.93
N LEU A 114 4.82 21.50 -20.37
CA LEU A 114 3.83 22.58 -20.38
C LEU A 114 3.51 23.04 -18.95
N ASN A 115 3.45 24.36 -18.74
CA ASN A 115 3.09 24.91 -17.43
C ASN A 115 1.58 24.97 -17.24
N SER A 116 0.80 25.31 -18.28
CA SER A 116 -0.66 25.33 -18.15
C SER A 116 -1.38 25.02 -19.46
N LEU A 117 -2.59 24.49 -19.35
CA LEU A 117 -3.49 24.28 -20.47
C LEU A 117 -4.58 25.36 -20.51
N ILE A 118 -4.89 25.85 -21.71
CA ILE A 118 -5.99 26.80 -21.89
C ILE A 118 -7.32 26.09 -21.64
N ARG A 119 -8.17 26.71 -20.83
CA ARG A 119 -9.57 26.32 -20.62
C ARG A 119 -10.43 27.54 -20.87
N GLU A 120 -11.59 27.36 -21.48
CA GLU A 120 -12.45 28.49 -21.89
C GLU A 120 -13.78 28.41 -21.16
N SER A 121 -14.20 29.52 -20.54
CA SER A 121 -15.44 29.54 -19.77
C SER A 121 -16.68 29.49 -20.67
N LEU A 122 -16.60 30.02 -21.91
CA LEU A 122 -17.69 29.99 -22.88
C LEU A 122 -18.08 28.58 -23.36
N ASN A 123 -17.22 27.59 -23.18
CA ASN A 123 -17.58 26.18 -23.40
C ASN A 123 -18.61 25.66 -22.39
N ALA A 124 -18.80 26.36 -21.26
CA ALA A 124 -19.89 26.09 -20.35
C ALA A 124 -21.22 26.61 -20.92
N ALA A 125 -22.13 25.67 -21.23
CA ALA A 125 -23.49 26.01 -21.69
C ALA A 125 -24.35 26.64 -20.57
N THR A 126 -24.07 26.32 -19.31
CA THR A 126 -24.86 26.72 -18.13
C THR A 126 -23.95 27.16 -16.98
N SER A 127 -24.51 27.86 -16.00
CA SER A 127 -23.79 28.23 -14.76
C SER A 127 -23.30 27.01 -13.99
N HIS A 128 -24.07 25.90 -14.03
CA HIS A 128 -23.65 24.64 -13.42
C HIS A 128 -22.40 24.06 -14.07
N GLU A 129 -22.33 24.03 -15.41
CA GLU A 129 -21.13 23.57 -16.11
C GLU A 129 -19.93 24.48 -15.83
N LEU A 130 -20.15 25.79 -15.73
CA LEU A 130 -19.10 26.74 -15.37
C LEU A 130 -18.56 26.46 -13.96
N GLY A 131 -19.45 26.22 -13.00
CA GLY A 131 -19.09 25.79 -11.65
C GLY A 131 -18.31 24.47 -11.65
N ARG A 132 -18.70 23.49 -12.47
CA ARG A 132 -17.98 22.22 -12.62
C ARG A 132 -16.55 22.42 -13.15
N LEU A 133 -16.34 23.33 -14.09
CA LEU A 133 -15.00 23.69 -14.59
C LEU A 133 -14.15 24.31 -13.47
N VAL A 134 -14.71 25.22 -12.67
CA VAL A 134 -13.99 25.78 -11.50
C VAL A 134 -13.69 24.70 -10.48
N TYR A 135 -14.63 23.81 -10.16
CA TYR A 135 -14.38 22.69 -9.25
C TYR A 135 -13.21 21.81 -9.72
N HIS A 136 -13.12 21.58 -11.02
CA HIS A 136 -12.10 20.71 -11.58
C HIS A 136 -10.73 21.39 -11.72
N TYR A 137 -10.67 22.69 -12.03
CA TYR A 137 -9.41 23.40 -12.31
C TYR A 137 -9.02 24.43 -11.26
N GLY A 138 -9.89 24.75 -10.31
CA GLY A 138 -9.75 25.86 -9.38
C GLY A 138 -9.06 25.53 -8.06
N GLY A 139 -8.52 24.33 -7.87
CA GLY A 139 -7.77 23.98 -6.67
C GLY A 139 -8.14 22.62 -6.11
N ASP A 140 -7.67 22.37 -4.89
CA ASP A 140 -7.94 21.12 -4.19
C ASP A 140 -9.30 21.19 -3.47
N PRO A 141 -10.04 20.08 -3.33
CA PRO A 141 -11.27 20.09 -2.55
C PRO A 141 -11.06 20.59 -1.11
N VAL A 142 -12.01 21.35 -0.57
CA VAL A 142 -12.01 21.70 0.86
C VAL A 142 -11.99 20.44 1.72
N GLY A 143 -11.09 20.42 2.71
CA GLY A 143 -10.90 19.26 3.58
C GLY A 143 -10.07 18.13 2.95
N SER A 144 -9.32 18.42 1.88
CA SER A 144 -8.30 17.50 1.34
C SER A 144 -7.28 17.11 2.42
N PHE A 145 -6.78 15.88 2.33
CA PHE A 145 -5.79 15.35 3.29
C PHE A 145 -4.52 16.20 3.36
N ILE A 146 -3.88 16.22 4.52
CA ILE A 146 -2.71 17.10 4.76
C ILE A 146 -1.43 16.41 4.26
N HIS A 147 -0.69 17.11 3.41
CA HIS A 147 0.62 16.66 2.92
C HIS A 147 1.72 17.47 3.61
N TRP A 148 2.33 16.90 4.65
CA TRP A 148 3.34 17.61 5.45
C TRP A 148 4.76 17.57 4.88
N SER A 149 5.05 16.63 3.97
CA SER A 149 6.37 16.51 3.32
C SER A 149 6.27 16.90 1.85
N SER A 150 7.25 17.68 1.38
CA SER A 150 7.45 18.01 -0.04
C SER A 150 8.23 16.93 -0.80
N SER A 151 8.56 15.80 -0.15
CA SER A 151 9.50 14.81 -0.67
C SER A 151 8.87 13.74 -1.55
N GLU A 152 7.55 13.55 -1.50
CA GLU A 152 6.86 12.58 -2.33
C GLU A 152 6.32 13.26 -3.60
N LEU A 153 6.91 12.90 -4.75
CA LEU A 153 6.42 13.34 -6.05
C LEU A 153 5.19 12.50 -6.41
N HIS A 154 4.03 13.14 -6.46
CA HIS A 154 2.79 12.52 -6.91
C HIS A 154 2.34 13.11 -8.25
N PRO A 155 1.69 12.31 -9.11
CA PRO A 155 0.99 12.87 -10.26
C PRO A 155 0.00 13.94 -9.81
N TYR A 156 0.03 15.10 -10.45
CA TYR A 156 -0.87 16.21 -10.17
C TYR A 156 -1.65 16.58 -11.44
N ARG A 157 -2.85 17.12 -11.28
CA ARG A 157 -3.64 17.62 -12.41
C ARG A 157 -2.90 18.75 -13.12
N PRO A 158 -2.93 18.85 -14.45
CA PRO A 158 -2.28 19.97 -15.14
C PRO A 158 -2.91 21.30 -14.71
N HIS A 159 -2.07 22.30 -14.48
CA HIS A 159 -2.56 23.64 -14.18
C HIS A 159 -3.36 24.18 -15.37
N ALA A 160 -4.43 24.91 -15.07
CA ALA A 160 -5.23 25.58 -16.10
C ALA A 160 -4.90 27.08 -16.16
N LEU A 161 -4.89 27.61 -17.38
CA LEU A 161 -5.11 29.03 -17.66
C LEU A 161 -6.59 29.17 -18.04
N PHE A 162 -7.43 29.58 -17.09
CA PHE A 162 -8.86 29.67 -17.29
C PHE A 162 -9.25 31.04 -17.87
N MET A 163 -9.66 31.02 -19.14
CA MET A 163 -10.00 32.19 -19.91
C MET A 163 -11.50 32.50 -19.81
N ASP A 164 -11.85 33.74 -19.48
CA ASP A 164 -13.24 34.21 -19.60
C ASP A 164 -13.74 34.08 -21.03
N VAL A 165 -12.92 34.58 -21.96
CA VAL A 165 -13.16 34.59 -23.40
C VAL A 165 -11.79 34.54 -24.07
N THR A 166 -11.61 33.63 -25.02
CA THR A 166 -10.44 33.63 -25.91
C THR A 166 -10.67 34.51 -27.12
N HIS A 167 -9.62 34.79 -27.89
CA HIS A 167 -9.75 35.61 -29.10
C HIS A 167 -10.50 34.92 -30.25
N ASP A 168 -10.70 33.61 -30.17
CA ASP A 168 -11.47 32.82 -31.15
C ASP A 168 -12.93 32.62 -30.74
N ASN A 169 -13.27 32.94 -29.49
CA ASN A 169 -14.64 32.90 -29.03
C ASN A 169 -15.47 34.06 -29.61
N PRO A 170 -16.78 33.86 -29.85
CA PRO A 170 -17.67 34.97 -30.23
C PRO A 170 -17.76 36.00 -29.10
N SER A 171 -18.27 37.20 -29.41
CA SER A 171 -18.54 38.18 -28.35
C SER A 171 -19.51 37.58 -27.35
N TYR A 172 -19.23 37.77 -26.06
CA TYR A 172 -20.05 37.20 -24.99
C TYR A 172 -21.52 37.65 -25.10
N LEU A 173 -21.79 38.86 -25.60
CA LEU A 173 -23.14 39.38 -25.81
C LEU A 173 -23.88 38.77 -27.01
N GLU A 174 -23.18 38.13 -27.94
CA GLU A 174 -23.82 37.40 -29.05
C GLU A 174 -24.41 36.07 -28.58
N VAL A 175 -23.82 35.47 -27.54
CA VAL A 175 -24.15 34.11 -27.07
C VAL A 175 -24.75 34.06 -25.66
N ARG A 176 -24.62 35.13 -24.86
CA ARG A 176 -25.08 35.27 -23.47
C ARG A 176 -25.60 36.70 -23.23
N THR A 177 -25.55 37.18 -21.98
CA THR A 177 -26.02 38.52 -21.57
C THR A 177 -24.90 39.29 -20.85
N ALA A 178 -25.05 40.62 -20.73
CA ALA A 178 -24.10 41.45 -19.98
C ALA A 178 -24.06 41.07 -18.49
N GLN A 179 -25.22 40.71 -17.93
CA GLN A 179 -25.38 40.17 -16.58
C GLN A 179 -24.59 38.87 -16.36
N ALA A 180 -24.53 37.99 -17.36
CA ALA A 180 -23.69 36.80 -17.27
C ALA A 180 -22.19 37.12 -17.32
N MET A 181 -21.75 38.24 -17.94
CA MET A 181 -20.32 38.58 -18.04
C MET A 181 -19.70 38.87 -16.68
N ILE A 182 -20.36 39.68 -15.84
CA ILE A 182 -19.87 39.99 -14.48
C ILE A 182 -19.86 38.73 -13.59
N ALA A 183 -20.90 37.90 -13.68
CA ALA A 183 -20.97 36.63 -12.96
C ALA A 183 -19.87 35.65 -13.40
N ASN A 184 -19.61 35.55 -14.72
CA ASN A 184 -18.54 34.73 -15.29
C ASN A 184 -17.17 35.18 -14.78
N ALA A 185 -16.90 36.49 -14.86
CA ALA A 185 -15.65 37.08 -14.36
C ALA A 185 -15.42 36.77 -12.88
N ALA A 186 -16.46 36.88 -12.06
CA ALA A 186 -16.39 36.54 -10.64
C ALA A 186 -16.08 35.06 -10.42
N VAL A 187 -16.78 34.18 -11.13
CA VAL A 187 -16.65 32.73 -11.00
C VAL A 187 -15.26 32.23 -11.45
N VAL A 188 -14.74 32.74 -12.56
CA VAL A 188 -13.38 32.41 -13.04
C VAL A 188 -12.33 32.87 -12.03
N LEU A 189 -12.43 34.09 -11.52
CA LEU A 189 -11.47 34.65 -10.55
C LEU A 189 -11.60 34.08 -9.14
N ALA A 190 -12.72 33.42 -8.82
CA ALA A 190 -12.93 32.72 -7.56
C ALA A 190 -12.18 31.36 -7.50
N GLY A 191 -11.57 30.88 -8.58
CA GLY A 191 -10.71 29.71 -8.57
C GLY A 191 -9.25 30.01 -8.18
N SER A 192 -8.51 29.00 -7.75
CA SER A 192 -7.06 28.97 -7.53
C SER A 192 -6.27 28.52 -8.76
N ASN A 193 -6.51 29.18 -9.90
CA ASN A 193 -5.79 28.92 -11.15
C ASN A 193 -5.33 30.23 -11.79
N ALA A 194 -4.48 30.12 -12.80
CA ALA A 194 -4.17 31.26 -13.64
C ALA A 194 -5.42 31.62 -14.46
N CYS A 195 -5.71 32.91 -14.61
CA CYS A 195 -6.87 33.39 -15.34
C CYS A 195 -6.46 34.34 -16.48
N GLY A 196 -7.33 34.51 -17.48
CA GLY A 196 -7.13 35.49 -18.53
C GLY A 196 -8.43 35.91 -19.21
N SER A 197 -8.37 37.00 -19.97
CA SER A 197 -9.49 37.55 -20.74
C SER A 197 -8.94 38.17 -22.01
N ASN A 198 -9.64 38.00 -23.13
CA ASN A 198 -9.33 38.73 -24.35
C ASN A 198 -9.88 40.16 -24.28
N ARG A 199 -9.11 41.12 -24.82
CA ARG A 199 -9.53 42.52 -24.88
C ARG A 199 -10.85 42.65 -25.66
N GLY A 200 -11.77 43.46 -25.15
CA GLY A 200 -13.14 43.60 -25.65
C GLY A 200 -14.18 42.93 -24.74
N PHE A 201 -13.81 41.90 -23.97
CA PHE A 201 -14.71 41.32 -22.98
C PHE A 201 -14.97 42.32 -21.84
N ASP A 202 -13.91 42.84 -21.23
CA ASP A 202 -13.97 43.75 -20.10
C ASP A 202 -14.61 45.11 -20.49
N GLU A 203 -14.42 45.55 -21.75
CA GLU A 203 -15.06 46.73 -22.31
C GLU A 203 -16.53 46.49 -22.74
N ILE A 204 -17.06 45.26 -22.66
CA ILE A 204 -18.41 44.88 -23.09
C ILE A 204 -18.64 45.19 -24.58
N VAL A 205 -17.73 44.75 -25.45
CA VAL A 205 -17.87 44.90 -26.90
C VAL A 205 -18.95 43.94 -27.42
N PRO A 206 -20.03 44.43 -28.05
CA PRO A 206 -21.23 43.61 -28.33
C PRO A 206 -21.15 42.75 -29.59
N HIS A 207 -20.05 42.82 -30.33
CA HIS A 207 -19.87 42.13 -31.61
C HIS A 207 -18.54 41.39 -31.64
N ASN A 208 -18.47 40.30 -32.40
CA ASN A 208 -17.25 39.55 -32.59
C ASN A 208 -16.14 40.41 -33.25
N ILE A 209 -14.92 40.32 -32.72
CA ILE A 209 -13.75 41.03 -33.21
C ILE A 209 -12.99 40.09 -34.15
N SER A 210 -13.17 40.25 -35.46
CA SER A 210 -12.57 39.35 -36.44
C SER A 210 -11.06 39.53 -36.53
N VAL A 211 -10.29 38.48 -36.23
CA VAL A 211 -8.82 38.46 -36.39
C VAL A 211 -8.34 38.62 -37.84
N VAL A 212 -9.24 38.52 -38.83
CA VAL A 212 -8.94 38.66 -40.26
C VAL A 212 -9.43 40.00 -40.83
N ASN A 213 -10.67 40.38 -40.51
CA ASN A 213 -11.36 41.47 -41.20
C ASN A 213 -11.47 42.77 -40.38
N GLU A 214 -11.15 42.74 -39.09
CA GLU A 214 -11.24 43.94 -38.26
C GLU A 214 -10.08 44.90 -38.56
N SER A 215 -10.40 46.14 -38.91
CA SER A 215 -9.42 47.19 -39.21
C SER A 215 -9.43 48.34 -38.22
N ARG A 216 -10.44 48.40 -37.34
CA ARG A 216 -10.57 49.45 -36.32
C ARG A 216 -9.57 49.24 -35.20
N ARG A 217 -9.22 50.32 -34.52
CA ARG A 217 -8.26 50.29 -33.40
C ARG A 217 -9.00 50.12 -32.08
N TYR A 218 -8.37 49.47 -31.12
CA TYR A 218 -8.86 49.59 -29.75
C TYR A 218 -8.67 51.03 -29.25
N CYS A 219 -9.59 51.50 -28.40
CA CYS A 219 -9.45 52.78 -27.70
C CYS A 219 -8.16 52.80 -26.86
N SER A 220 -7.54 53.98 -26.69
CA SER A 220 -6.35 54.16 -25.86
C SER A 220 -6.71 54.25 -24.37
N TRP A 221 -5.80 53.87 -23.47
CA TRP A 221 -6.02 54.05 -22.03
C TRP A 221 -5.92 55.53 -21.62
N SER A 222 -6.78 56.00 -20.72
CA SER A 222 -6.71 57.32 -20.09
C SER A 222 -6.96 57.25 -18.59
N ASP A 223 -6.10 57.90 -17.80
CA ASP A 223 -6.26 58.05 -16.35
C ASP A 223 -7.21 59.21 -15.98
N ILE A 224 -7.60 60.01 -16.96
CA ILE A 224 -8.54 61.12 -16.79
C ILE A 224 -9.95 60.60 -17.14
N LYS A 225 -10.98 61.08 -16.43
CA LYS A 225 -12.41 60.91 -16.79
C LYS A 225 -12.77 61.63 -18.12
N SER A 226 -11.94 61.51 -19.16
CA SER A 226 -12.21 62.10 -20.47
C SER A 226 -13.20 61.22 -21.24
N VAL A 227 -14.33 61.83 -21.62
CA VAL A 227 -15.43 61.21 -22.36
C VAL A 227 -15.17 61.24 -23.88
N ASP A 228 -13.90 61.29 -24.30
CA ASP A 228 -13.56 61.30 -25.72
C ASP A 228 -13.67 59.88 -26.30
N LYS A 229 -14.20 59.77 -27.52
CA LYS A 229 -14.51 58.49 -28.18
C LYS A 229 -13.29 57.58 -28.39
N ASP A 230 -12.08 58.16 -28.33
CA ASP A 230 -10.81 57.48 -28.59
C ASP A 230 -10.23 56.80 -27.32
N TYR A 231 -10.83 56.98 -26.14
CA TYR A 231 -10.25 56.55 -24.85
C TYR A 231 -11.14 55.61 -24.03
N VAL A 232 -10.49 54.77 -23.23
CA VAL A 232 -11.10 53.87 -22.23
C VAL A 232 -10.46 54.09 -20.87
N SER A 233 -11.25 53.94 -19.80
CA SER A 233 -10.82 54.06 -18.41
C SER A 233 -11.58 53.04 -17.55
N PHE A 234 -11.28 53.00 -16.25
CA PHE A 234 -12.02 52.18 -15.28
C PHE A 234 -13.53 52.48 -15.21
N HIS A 235 -14.02 53.57 -15.78
CA HIS A 235 -15.45 53.88 -15.85
C HIS A 235 -16.20 53.12 -16.96
N ASN A 236 -15.50 52.37 -17.80
CA ASN A 236 -16.09 51.65 -18.92
C ASN A 236 -16.26 50.15 -18.59
N GLY A 237 -17.46 49.62 -18.86
CA GLY A 237 -17.74 48.19 -18.78
C GLY A 237 -17.44 47.56 -17.41
N LEU A 238 -16.73 46.44 -17.43
CA LEU A 238 -16.32 45.66 -16.27
C LEU A 238 -14.91 46.03 -15.76
N LEU A 239 -14.22 46.99 -16.37
CA LEU A 239 -12.80 47.24 -16.10
C LEU A 239 -12.49 47.50 -14.62
N LYS A 240 -13.29 48.34 -13.94
CA LYS A 240 -13.11 48.57 -12.50
C LYS A 240 -13.40 47.32 -11.66
N PHE A 241 -14.43 46.56 -12.03
CA PHE A 241 -14.78 45.31 -11.35
C PHE A 241 -13.66 44.28 -11.47
N LYS A 242 -13.09 44.13 -12.67
CA LYS A 242 -11.96 43.26 -12.94
C LYS A 242 -10.70 43.66 -12.21
N GLU A 243 -10.42 44.96 -12.07
CA GLU A 243 -9.31 45.42 -11.23
C GLU A 243 -9.48 44.99 -9.76
N VAL A 244 -10.67 45.20 -9.19
CA VAL A 244 -10.97 44.80 -7.81
C VAL A 244 -10.86 43.28 -7.63
N MET A 245 -11.47 42.50 -8.53
CA MET A 245 -11.45 41.03 -8.46
C MET A 245 -10.06 40.44 -8.73
N ASN A 246 -9.25 41.04 -9.62
CA ASN A 246 -7.87 40.60 -9.85
C ASN A 246 -6.99 40.87 -8.62
N ARG A 247 -7.12 42.05 -8.00
CA ARG A 247 -6.42 42.36 -6.75
C ARG A 247 -6.76 41.34 -5.66
N PHE A 248 -8.04 41.01 -5.53
CA PHE A 248 -8.53 39.99 -4.61
C PHE A 248 -7.96 38.59 -4.93
N HIS A 249 -8.03 38.16 -6.19
CA HIS A 249 -7.51 36.87 -6.65
C HIS A 249 -6.00 36.73 -6.39
N ILE A 250 -5.22 37.76 -6.70
CA ILE A 250 -3.77 37.79 -6.45
C ILE A 250 -3.48 37.69 -4.95
N GLN A 251 -4.20 38.46 -4.12
CA GLN A 251 -4.04 38.40 -2.67
C GLN A 251 -4.32 36.98 -2.14
N LEU A 252 -5.45 36.38 -2.52
CA LEU A 252 -5.81 35.04 -2.07
C LEU A 252 -4.80 33.97 -2.49
N ASN A 253 -4.27 34.04 -3.71
CA ASN A 253 -3.23 33.12 -4.17
C ASN A 253 -1.93 33.29 -3.35
N ASN A 254 -1.50 34.53 -3.11
CA ASN A 254 -0.29 34.81 -2.33
C ASN A 254 -0.42 34.39 -0.86
N ASP A 255 -1.64 34.50 -0.31
CA ASP A 255 -1.92 34.18 1.08
C ASP A 255 -2.22 32.67 1.30
N GLY A 256 -2.26 31.86 0.24
CA GLY A 256 -2.37 30.40 0.31
C GLY A 256 -3.80 29.82 0.25
N TYR A 257 -4.79 30.56 -0.26
CA TYR A 257 -6.19 30.09 -0.35
C TYR A 257 -6.42 29.14 -1.55
N ASN A 258 -5.87 27.93 -1.49
CA ASN A 258 -5.85 27.00 -2.62
C ASN A 258 -6.89 25.86 -2.55
N GLN A 259 -7.67 25.77 -1.47
CA GLN A 259 -8.77 24.81 -1.37
C GLN A 259 -10.09 25.44 -1.83
N ILE A 260 -10.89 24.69 -2.58
CA ILE A 260 -12.15 25.16 -3.17
C ILE A 260 -13.34 24.24 -2.90
N PHE A 261 -14.48 24.87 -2.69
CA PHE A 261 -15.78 24.22 -2.66
C PHE A 261 -16.71 24.97 -3.61
N VAL A 262 -17.38 24.24 -4.49
CA VAL A 262 -18.31 24.82 -5.47
C VAL A 262 -19.69 24.25 -5.22
N ASP A 263 -20.66 25.14 -5.15
CA ASP A 263 -22.05 24.82 -4.84
C ASP A 263 -22.99 25.58 -5.78
N GLN A 264 -24.11 24.95 -6.10
CA GLN A 264 -25.10 25.47 -7.04
C GLN A 264 -26.44 25.58 -6.32
N ARG A 265 -26.88 26.81 -5.99
CA ARG A 265 -28.07 27.04 -5.16
C ARG A 265 -29.36 27.12 -5.97
N THR A 266 -29.28 27.71 -7.15
CA THR A 266 -30.33 27.70 -8.18
C THR A 266 -29.65 27.46 -9.53
N PRO A 267 -30.37 27.20 -10.63
CA PRO A 267 -29.73 27.12 -11.95
C PRO A 267 -28.90 28.35 -12.34
N GLU A 268 -29.17 29.52 -11.73
CA GLU A 268 -28.52 30.80 -12.01
C GLU A 268 -27.46 31.21 -10.98
N ILE A 269 -27.55 30.73 -9.74
CA ILE A 269 -26.67 31.13 -8.62
C ILE A 269 -25.61 30.07 -8.35
N THR A 270 -24.35 30.46 -8.58
CA THR A 270 -23.16 29.67 -8.27
C THR A 270 -22.44 30.29 -7.07
N VAL A 271 -22.06 29.43 -6.12
CA VAL A 271 -21.34 29.80 -4.90
C VAL A 271 -19.99 29.10 -4.91
N ILE A 272 -18.91 29.86 -4.73
CA ILE A 272 -17.55 29.34 -4.67
C ILE A 272 -16.91 29.80 -3.38
N THR A 273 -16.48 28.84 -2.57
CA THR A 273 -15.75 29.11 -1.34
C THR A 273 -14.29 28.75 -1.52
N ARG A 274 -13.38 29.69 -1.27
CA ARG A 274 -11.93 29.43 -1.19
C ARG A 274 -11.51 29.37 0.27
N HIS A 275 -10.81 28.31 0.65
CA HIS A 275 -10.26 28.10 1.99
C HIS A 275 -8.74 28.23 1.98
N LYS A 276 -8.22 28.82 3.06
CA LYS A 276 -6.81 28.72 3.43
C LYS A 276 -6.59 27.43 4.25
N PRO A 277 -5.82 26.44 3.75
CA PRO A 277 -5.69 25.16 4.43
C PRO A 277 -5.14 25.24 5.85
N GLU A 278 -4.34 26.26 6.17
CA GLU A 278 -3.67 26.40 7.46
C GLU A 278 -4.64 26.65 8.61
N ASN A 279 -5.58 27.59 8.44
CA ASN A 279 -6.49 28.07 9.47
C ASN A 279 -7.98 27.94 9.09
N HIS A 280 -8.29 27.49 7.86
CA HIS A 280 -9.62 27.37 7.29
C HIS A 280 -10.43 28.66 7.28
N GLU A 281 -9.75 29.81 7.27
CA GLU A 281 -10.33 31.09 6.88
C GLU A 281 -10.81 30.98 5.43
N SER A 282 -11.95 31.61 5.15
CA SER A 282 -12.61 31.42 3.87
C SER A 282 -13.20 32.69 3.28
N TYR A 283 -13.20 32.74 1.95
CA TYR A 283 -13.92 33.74 1.18
C TYR A 283 -14.96 33.05 0.31
N ILE A 284 -16.17 33.62 0.30
CA ILE A 284 -17.33 33.07 -0.39
C ILE A 284 -17.75 34.04 -1.48
N VAL A 285 -17.64 33.61 -2.73
CA VAL A 285 -18.09 34.35 -3.91
C VAL A 285 -19.44 33.81 -4.34
N ILE A 286 -20.48 34.64 -4.27
CA ILE A 286 -21.83 34.32 -4.73
C ILE A 286 -22.08 35.11 -6.00
N ALA A 287 -22.29 34.42 -7.13
CA ALA A 287 -22.51 35.04 -8.43
C ALA A 287 -23.87 34.63 -9.00
N HIS A 288 -24.68 35.63 -9.36
CA HIS A 288 -25.97 35.41 -10.02
C HIS A 288 -25.85 35.69 -11.51
N SER A 289 -25.88 34.62 -12.31
CA SER A 289 -25.74 34.71 -13.77
C SER A 289 -27.09 34.84 -14.48
N ALA A 290 -27.10 35.42 -15.67
CA ALA A 290 -28.23 35.32 -16.61
C ALA A 290 -27.74 34.69 -17.93
N PRO A 291 -27.65 33.36 -18.03
CA PRO A 291 -27.02 32.71 -19.17
C PRO A 291 -27.73 33.00 -20.50
N ASN A 292 -29.02 33.31 -20.47
CA ASN A 292 -29.77 33.76 -21.64
C ASN A 292 -30.80 34.84 -21.25
N LYS A 293 -31.53 35.36 -22.24
CA LYS A 293 -32.47 36.48 -22.05
C LYS A 293 -33.67 36.15 -21.16
N GLU A 294 -34.03 34.88 -21.00
CA GLU A 294 -35.15 34.45 -20.15
C GLU A 294 -34.87 34.77 -18.68
N TYR A 295 -33.61 34.66 -18.27
CA TYR A 295 -33.18 34.87 -16.89
C TYR A 295 -32.99 36.35 -16.50
N LEU A 296 -33.10 37.31 -17.43
CA LEU A 296 -32.77 38.73 -17.18
C LEU A 296 -33.60 39.39 -16.07
N TYR A 297 -34.81 38.87 -15.82
CA TYR A 297 -35.75 39.43 -14.84
C TYR A 297 -35.96 38.50 -13.63
N HIS A 298 -35.19 37.42 -13.53
CA HIS A 298 -35.28 36.45 -12.44
C HIS A 298 -34.59 36.98 -11.19
N CYS A 299 -35.16 37.98 -10.52
CA CYS A 299 -34.65 38.46 -9.25
C CYS A 299 -34.94 37.43 -8.15
N VAL A 300 -33.89 36.98 -7.45
CA VAL A 300 -34.02 36.00 -6.39
C VAL A 300 -34.36 36.68 -5.07
N ARG A 301 -35.39 36.15 -4.41
CA ARG A 301 -35.84 36.57 -3.09
C ARG A 301 -35.93 35.31 -2.22
N ASP A 302 -35.34 35.38 -1.03
CA ASP A 302 -35.42 34.33 -0.01
C ASP A 302 -34.65 33.04 -0.32
N VAL A 303 -33.54 33.15 -1.06
CA VAL A 303 -32.56 32.05 -1.17
C VAL A 303 -31.53 32.18 -0.06
N THR A 304 -31.26 31.08 0.63
CA THR A 304 -30.26 31.02 1.69
C THR A 304 -29.05 30.19 1.26
N VAL A 305 -27.86 30.69 1.58
CA VAL A 305 -26.60 29.96 1.48
C VAL A 305 -26.15 29.62 2.89
N GLU A 306 -26.07 28.33 3.20
CA GLU A 306 -25.54 27.87 4.49
C GLU A 306 -24.02 28.00 4.50
N VAL A 307 -23.49 28.65 5.54
CA VAL A 307 -22.07 28.88 5.72
C VAL A 307 -21.65 28.44 7.11
N GLU A 308 -20.59 27.64 7.17
CA GLU A 308 -20.01 27.21 8.44
C GLU A 308 -18.86 28.15 8.84
N GLY A 309 -18.96 28.74 10.03
CA GLY A 309 -18.01 29.75 10.52
C GLY A 309 -18.73 30.95 11.14
N MET A 310 -17.99 32.04 11.30
CA MET A 310 -18.49 33.33 11.75
C MET A 310 -18.26 34.38 10.67
N PHE A 311 -19.31 35.11 10.31
CA PHE A 311 -19.19 36.25 9.40
C PHE A 311 -18.22 37.30 9.96
N GLU A 312 -17.29 37.74 9.12
CA GLU A 312 -16.33 38.80 9.46
C GLU A 312 -16.57 40.07 8.65
N ASP A 313 -16.71 39.96 7.33
CA ASP A 313 -16.79 41.12 6.45
C ASP A 313 -17.56 40.85 5.15
N LEU A 314 -18.29 41.85 4.66
CA LEU A 314 -18.85 41.89 3.32
C LEU A 314 -17.88 42.69 2.44
N VAL A 315 -16.91 41.97 1.91
CA VAL A 315 -15.75 42.49 1.19
C VAL A 315 -16.18 43.22 -0.08
N LEU A 316 -17.14 42.66 -0.83
CA LEU A 316 -17.61 43.21 -2.09
C LEU A 316 -19.11 42.99 -2.27
N GLU A 317 -19.81 44.05 -2.62
CA GLU A 317 -21.14 44.04 -3.21
C GLU A 317 -21.09 44.75 -4.56
N ALA A 318 -21.29 44.00 -5.65
CA ALA A 318 -21.23 44.54 -7.01
C ALA A 318 -22.41 44.07 -7.85
N TYR A 319 -22.88 44.93 -8.76
CA TYR A 319 -23.93 44.57 -9.70
C TYR A 319 -23.87 45.42 -10.96
N ILE A 320 -24.34 44.85 -12.06
CA ILE A 320 -24.41 45.55 -13.35
C ILE A 320 -25.78 46.19 -13.56
N GLU A 321 -25.77 47.47 -13.90
CA GLU A 321 -26.96 48.23 -14.27
C GLU A 321 -26.97 48.50 -15.77
N LYS A 322 -28.17 48.62 -16.32
CA LYS A 322 -28.38 49.03 -17.70
C LYS A 322 -29.05 50.41 -17.71
N ASP A 323 -28.40 51.35 -18.38
CA ASP A 323 -28.96 52.66 -18.69
C ASP A 323 -29.79 52.55 -19.98
N ASP A 324 -31.11 52.44 -19.82
CA ASP A 324 -32.05 52.30 -20.93
C ASP A 324 -32.19 53.57 -21.79
N GLU A 325 -31.66 54.73 -21.34
CA GLU A 325 -31.62 55.96 -22.14
C GLU A 325 -30.47 55.96 -23.15
N LYS A 326 -29.43 55.15 -22.91
CA LYS A 326 -28.29 55.01 -23.82
C LYS A 326 -28.54 53.89 -24.83
N VAL A 327 -28.09 54.12 -26.06
CA VAL A 327 -28.11 53.12 -27.13
C VAL A 327 -26.68 52.90 -27.63
N TYR A 328 -26.29 51.64 -27.76
CA TYR A 328 -24.99 51.32 -28.35
C TYR A 328 -24.96 51.74 -29.82
N THR A 329 -23.94 52.53 -30.18
CA THR A 329 -23.62 52.86 -31.57
C THR A 329 -22.18 52.41 -31.82
N ARG A 330 -22.00 51.59 -32.86
CA ARG A 330 -20.68 51.10 -33.27
C ARG A 330 -19.87 52.25 -33.86
N ASP A 331 -18.65 52.46 -33.38
CA ASP A 331 -17.74 53.47 -33.92
C ASP A 331 -17.04 52.95 -35.20
N ASP A 332 -16.81 53.86 -36.15
CA ASP A 332 -16.24 53.57 -37.46
C ASP A 332 -14.71 53.41 -37.42
N ASP A 333 -14.04 54.07 -36.47
CA ASP A 333 -12.59 54.11 -36.33
C ASP A 333 -12.10 53.21 -35.19
N PHE A 334 -12.92 53.05 -34.15
CA PHE A 334 -12.57 52.35 -32.91
C PHE A 334 -13.46 51.14 -32.59
N ILE A 335 -12.86 50.16 -31.92
CA ILE A 335 -13.57 49.06 -31.28
C ILE A 335 -14.07 49.55 -29.93
N ASN A 336 -15.30 50.05 -29.89
CA ASN A 336 -15.94 50.61 -28.70
C ASN A 336 -16.92 49.65 -28.02
N GLY A 337 -16.95 49.73 -26.70
CA GLY A 337 -17.82 48.95 -25.82
C GLY A 337 -19.26 49.47 -25.73
N ALA A 338 -20.16 48.64 -25.18
CA ALA A 338 -21.54 49.03 -24.89
C ALA A 338 -21.62 49.88 -23.61
N HIS A 339 -21.51 51.20 -23.75
CA HIS A 339 -21.66 52.17 -22.64
C HIS A 339 -23.07 52.26 -22.02
N THR A 340 -24.00 51.43 -22.49
CA THR A 340 -25.33 51.23 -21.89
C THR A 340 -25.26 50.45 -20.58
N TYR A 341 -24.12 49.82 -20.28
CA TYR A 341 -23.91 49.07 -19.04
C TYR A 341 -22.83 49.71 -18.18
N SER A 342 -23.07 49.73 -16.87
CA SER A 342 -22.11 50.15 -15.86
C SER A 342 -22.18 49.23 -14.65
N VAL A 343 -21.05 49.03 -13.98
CA VAL A 343 -21.00 48.24 -12.74
C VAL A 343 -20.93 49.17 -11.55
N VAL A 344 -21.86 48.98 -10.61
CA VAL A 344 -21.81 49.60 -9.28
C VAL A 344 -21.03 48.68 -8.36
N ILE A 345 -20.07 49.24 -7.63
CA ILE A 345 -19.13 48.51 -6.77
C ILE A 345 -19.10 49.17 -5.41
N ASN A 346 -19.41 48.41 -4.37
CA ASN A 346 -19.29 48.82 -2.98
C ASN A 346 -18.36 47.83 -2.26
N GLU A 347 -17.25 48.31 -1.72
CA GLU A 347 -16.28 47.50 -0.98
C GLU A 347 -16.46 47.71 0.54
N HIS A 348 -16.28 46.65 1.33
CA HIS A 348 -16.37 46.68 2.81
C HIS A 348 -17.68 47.32 3.33
N VAL A 349 -18.81 46.83 2.85
CA VAL A 349 -20.14 47.35 3.19
C VAL A 349 -20.58 46.77 4.53
N ALA A 350 -21.00 47.62 5.47
CA ALA A 350 -21.62 47.12 6.70
C ALA A 350 -22.89 46.31 6.34
N VAL A 351 -23.00 45.08 6.81
CA VAL A 351 -23.99 44.11 6.29
C VAL A 351 -25.44 44.53 6.50
N GLU A 352 -25.72 45.34 7.51
CA GLU A 352 -27.02 45.99 7.74
C GLU A 352 -27.42 46.96 6.62
N ASN A 353 -26.45 47.48 5.86
CA ASN A 353 -26.63 48.38 4.72
C ASN A 353 -26.54 47.66 3.38
N SER A 354 -26.31 46.34 3.36
CA SER A 354 -26.26 45.56 2.13
C SER A 354 -27.61 45.63 1.41
N LEU A 355 -27.56 45.86 0.10
CA LEU A 355 -28.76 45.85 -0.75
C LEU A 355 -29.25 44.42 -0.99
N PHE A 356 -28.32 43.47 -0.98
CA PHE A 356 -28.55 42.14 -1.53
C PHE A 356 -28.51 41.00 -0.53
N CYS A 357 -27.98 41.20 0.68
CA CYS A 357 -27.90 40.13 1.65
C CYS A 357 -28.12 40.56 3.09
N SER A 358 -28.39 39.57 3.93
CA SER A 358 -28.36 39.71 5.38
C SER A 358 -27.87 38.40 5.99
N ILE A 359 -27.13 38.47 7.10
CA ILE A 359 -26.71 37.28 7.82
C ILE A 359 -27.78 36.89 8.84
N LEU A 360 -28.23 35.64 8.78
CA LEU A 360 -29.11 35.04 9.77
C LEU A 360 -28.35 33.96 10.51
N THR A 361 -28.36 33.98 11.84
CA THR A 361 -27.75 32.92 12.64
C THR A 361 -28.84 32.03 13.24
N HIS A 362 -28.78 30.73 12.96
CA HIS A 362 -29.70 29.73 13.52
C HIS A 362 -28.96 28.44 13.86
N ASN A 363 -29.19 27.91 15.07
CA ASN A 363 -28.49 26.73 15.61
C ASN A 363 -26.96 26.82 15.43
N GLU A 364 -26.39 28.00 15.75
CA GLU A 364 -24.96 28.28 15.65
C GLU A 364 -24.35 28.15 14.24
N LYS A 365 -25.19 28.20 13.20
CA LYS A 365 -24.79 28.30 11.81
C LYS A 365 -25.25 29.62 11.22
N ASP A 366 -24.42 30.19 10.36
CA ASP A 366 -24.74 31.40 9.63
C ASP A 366 -25.36 31.04 8.28
N TYR A 367 -26.38 31.79 7.90
CA TYR A 367 -27.04 31.71 6.61
C TYR A 367 -26.98 33.07 5.95
N VAL A 368 -26.40 33.14 4.77
CA VAL A 368 -26.46 34.32 3.91
C VAL A 368 -27.82 34.31 3.23
N LEU A 369 -28.75 35.12 3.71
CA LEU A 369 -30.05 35.30 3.08
C LEU A 369 -29.92 36.33 1.95
N LEU A 370 -30.13 35.90 0.72
CA LEU A 370 -30.13 36.74 -0.47
C LEU A 370 -31.50 37.44 -0.59
N ARG A 371 -31.48 38.78 -0.55
CA ARG A 371 -32.65 39.65 -0.61
C ARG A 371 -32.57 40.48 -1.88
N ASN A 372 -33.59 40.42 -2.73
CA ASN A 372 -33.66 41.24 -3.94
C ASN A 372 -32.35 41.16 -4.77
N PHE A 373 -31.80 39.96 -4.99
CA PHE A 373 -30.52 39.78 -5.67
C PHE A 373 -30.76 39.62 -7.19
N PRO A 374 -30.59 40.68 -8.01
CA PRO A 374 -30.90 40.61 -9.43
C PRO A 374 -29.81 39.83 -10.20
N PRO A 375 -30.11 39.38 -11.43
CA PRO A 375 -29.09 38.78 -12.28
C PRO A 375 -27.99 39.79 -12.63
N GLY A 376 -26.74 39.34 -12.65
CA GLY A 376 -25.57 40.20 -12.81
C GLY A 376 -25.09 40.85 -11.51
N SER A 377 -25.46 40.28 -10.35
CA SER A 377 -24.94 40.65 -9.04
C SER A 377 -23.91 39.65 -8.52
N VAL A 378 -22.94 40.15 -7.76
CA VAL A 378 -21.84 39.41 -7.14
C VAL A 378 -21.65 39.88 -5.70
N LEU A 379 -21.51 38.92 -4.78
CA LEU A 379 -21.13 39.16 -3.39
C LEU A 379 -19.82 38.42 -3.08
N VAL A 380 -18.94 39.06 -2.31
CA VAL A 380 -17.76 38.41 -1.71
C VAL A 380 -17.83 38.61 -0.21
N LEU A 381 -17.92 37.51 0.54
CA LEU A 381 -17.99 37.52 2.00
C LEU A 381 -16.77 36.84 2.59
N LYS A 382 -16.28 37.35 3.72
CA LYS A 382 -15.18 36.78 4.49
C LYS A 382 -15.73 36.10 5.74
N TYR A 383 -15.25 34.88 6.00
CA TYR A 383 -15.65 34.06 7.13
C TYR A 383 -14.45 33.48 7.86
N MET A 384 -14.52 33.51 9.18
CA MET A 384 -13.54 32.91 10.08
C MET A 384 -14.09 31.64 10.72
N GLN A 385 -13.20 30.71 11.06
CA GLN A 385 -13.58 29.61 11.96
C GLN A 385 -13.94 30.15 13.34
N LYS A 386 -14.84 29.47 14.06
CA LYS A 386 -15.17 29.82 15.46
C LYS A 386 -13.90 29.80 16.33
N PRO A 387 -13.77 30.63 17.38
CA PRO A 387 -12.56 30.72 18.21
C PRO A 387 -12.07 29.37 18.77
N GLU A 388 -13.01 28.50 19.17
CA GLU A 388 -12.71 27.15 19.66
C GLU A 388 -12.11 26.26 18.56
N ALA A 389 -12.66 26.32 17.35
CA ALA A 389 -12.18 25.59 16.18
C ALA A 389 -10.79 26.10 15.76
N GLN A 390 -10.57 27.42 15.74
CA GLN A 390 -9.26 28.01 15.43
C GLN A 390 -8.18 27.55 16.40
N SER A 391 -8.48 27.60 17.70
CA SER A 391 -7.55 27.16 18.75
C SER A 391 -7.25 25.67 18.62
N SER A 392 -8.26 24.86 18.31
CA SER A 392 -8.13 23.41 18.08
C SER A 392 -7.30 23.10 16.84
N ILE A 393 -7.51 23.81 15.73
CA ILE A 393 -6.72 23.67 14.50
C ILE A 393 -5.25 23.99 14.78
N ALA A 394 -4.96 25.13 15.41
CA ALA A 394 -3.60 25.54 15.72
C ALA A 394 -2.90 24.51 16.63
N TYR A 395 -3.60 24.03 17.67
CA TYR A 395 -3.09 22.99 18.54
C TYR A 395 -2.80 21.69 17.79
N LEU A 396 -3.76 21.16 17.02
CA LEU A 396 -3.60 19.94 16.23
C LEU A 396 -2.40 20.04 15.29
N ARG A 397 -2.25 21.13 14.55
CA ARG A 397 -1.11 21.31 13.65
C ARG A 397 0.21 21.32 14.42
N SER A 398 0.29 22.04 15.55
CA SER A 398 1.52 22.08 16.36
C SER A 398 1.92 20.70 16.90
N GLN A 399 0.94 19.85 17.24
CA GLN A 399 1.23 18.49 17.74
C GLN A 399 1.66 17.55 16.63
N LEU A 400 1.15 17.74 15.42
CA LEU A 400 1.35 16.85 14.27
C LEU A 400 2.46 17.31 13.33
N GLU A 401 3.21 18.36 13.68
CA GLU A 401 4.33 18.85 12.87
C GLU A 401 5.38 17.74 12.66
N PRO A 402 5.93 17.57 11.43
CA PRO A 402 6.89 16.51 11.11
C PRO A 402 8.19 16.53 11.91
N THR A 403 8.52 17.65 12.55
CA THR A 403 9.67 17.81 13.44
C THR A 403 9.45 17.10 14.78
N ASN A 404 8.20 16.91 15.18
CA ASN A 404 7.80 16.35 16.47
C ASN A 404 7.57 14.83 16.38
N LYS A 405 8.52 14.04 15.86
CA LYS A 405 8.27 12.61 15.57
C LYS A 405 8.28 11.66 16.77
N SER A 406 8.52 12.14 18.00
CA SER A 406 8.51 11.27 19.18
C SER A 406 7.28 11.50 20.04
N LEU A 407 6.68 10.40 20.44
CA LEU A 407 5.77 10.34 21.58
C LEU A 407 6.54 9.59 22.66
N ASP A 408 7.14 10.31 23.59
CA ASP A 408 8.15 9.75 24.53
C ASP A 408 7.61 8.56 25.34
N PHE A 409 6.31 8.54 25.64
CA PHE A 409 5.67 7.42 26.33
C PHE A 409 5.62 6.11 25.53
N LEU A 410 5.88 6.13 24.21
CA LEU A 410 6.01 4.92 23.40
C LEU A 410 7.29 4.15 23.73
N ASP A 411 8.30 4.81 24.31
CA ASP A 411 9.55 4.17 24.68
C ASP A 411 9.39 3.17 25.83
N ASP A 412 8.34 3.30 26.64
CA ASP A 412 8.01 2.35 27.71
C ASP A 412 7.27 1.09 27.20
N LEU A 413 6.79 1.10 25.96
CA LEU A 413 6.09 -0.03 25.35
C LEU A 413 7.08 -1.11 24.91
N SER A 414 6.73 -2.37 25.19
CA SER A 414 7.43 -3.52 24.62
C SER A 414 6.95 -3.80 23.19
N LEU A 415 7.72 -4.57 22.43
CA LEU A 415 7.30 -5.05 21.11
C LEU A 415 5.99 -5.87 21.16
N SER A 416 5.68 -6.51 22.29
CA SER A 416 4.41 -7.22 22.48
C SER A 416 3.24 -6.28 22.77
N ASP A 417 3.49 -5.10 23.36
CA ASP A 417 2.45 -4.08 23.55
C ASP A 417 2.10 -3.42 22.20
N PHE A 418 3.08 -3.24 21.32
CA PHE A 418 2.83 -2.77 19.95
C PHE A 418 2.00 -3.74 19.11
N ASN A 419 1.98 -5.04 19.43
CA ASN A 419 1.01 -5.97 18.83
C ASN A 419 -0.42 -5.51 19.11
N TYR A 420 -0.71 -5.15 20.37
CA TYR A 420 -2.00 -4.60 20.75
C TYR A 420 -2.24 -3.27 20.05
N VAL A 421 -1.31 -2.30 20.11
CA VAL A 421 -1.52 -0.98 19.50
C VAL A 421 -1.79 -1.04 17.99
N LEU A 422 -1.03 -1.85 17.24
CA LEU A 422 -1.07 -1.84 15.78
C LEU A 422 -1.96 -2.91 15.15
N TYR A 423 -2.01 -4.13 15.70
CA TYR A 423 -2.55 -5.29 14.97
C TYR A 423 -3.85 -5.82 15.60
N ARG A 424 -3.81 -7.00 16.24
CA ARG A 424 -4.95 -7.80 16.71
C ARG A 424 -6.02 -8.03 15.64
N CYS A 425 -6.03 -9.23 15.05
CA CYS A 425 -7.13 -9.63 14.16
C CYS A 425 -8.44 -9.83 14.97
N GLU A 426 -9.57 -10.00 14.27
CA GLU A 426 -10.88 -10.10 14.96
C GLU A 426 -10.94 -11.23 16.01
N ASN A 427 -10.32 -12.38 15.73
CA ASN A 427 -10.29 -13.51 16.66
C ASN A 427 -9.48 -13.20 17.92
N GLU A 428 -8.32 -12.57 17.74
CA GLU A 428 -7.46 -12.12 18.83
C GLU A 428 -8.13 -11.04 19.69
N GLU A 429 -8.83 -10.09 19.08
CA GLU A 429 -9.46 -8.99 19.80
C GLU A 429 -10.65 -9.46 20.65
N LYS A 430 -11.46 -10.40 20.12
CA LYS A 430 -12.65 -10.93 20.81
C LYS A 430 -12.33 -11.66 22.09
N ILE A 431 -11.19 -12.34 22.16
CA ILE A 431 -10.81 -13.15 23.32
C ILE A 431 -10.50 -12.29 24.54
N ASN A 432 -9.94 -11.10 24.33
CA ASN A 432 -9.60 -10.18 25.42
C ASN A 432 -10.81 -9.33 25.89
N GLY A 433 -12.01 -9.59 25.37
CA GLY A 433 -13.26 -8.97 25.84
C GLY A 433 -13.49 -7.51 25.41
N VAL A 434 -12.67 -6.96 24.50
CA VAL A 434 -12.68 -5.54 24.11
C VAL A 434 -13.59 -5.24 22.90
N GLY A 435 -14.17 -6.28 22.30
CA GLY A 435 -14.99 -6.18 21.09
C GLY A 435 -14.33 -6.89 19.89
N GLY A 436 -14.77 -6.57 18.67
CA GLY A 436 -14.14 -7.05 17.43
C GLY A 436 -13.43 -5.92 16.68
N THR A 437 -13.08 -6.17 15.42
CA THR A 437 -12.61 -5.10 14.52
C THR A 437 -13.75 -4.15 14.16
N TYR A 438 -13.41 -2.88 13.92
CA TYR A 438 -14.41 -1.87 13.58
C TYR A 438 -15.02 -2.14 12.20
N ASP A 439 -16.35 -2.07 12.11
CA ASP A 439 -17.12 -2.20 10.87
C ASP A 439 -17.48 -0.81 10.33
N ILE A 440 -16.90 -0.45 9.19
CA ILE A 440 -17.16 0.83 8.53
C ILE A 440 -18.43 0.70 7.68
N PRO A 441 -19.51 1.44 7.98
CA PRO A 441 -20.76 1.32 7.24
C PRO A 441 -20.57 1.58 5.74
N GLY A 442 -20.95 0.59 4.91
CA GLY A 442 -20.81 0.66 3.45
C GLY A 442 -19.44 0.23 2.92
N TYR A 443 -18.52 -0.22 3.77
CA TYR A 443 -17.24 -0.82 3.38
C TYR A 443 -17.08 -2.23 3.95
N GLY A 444 -17.24 -2.38 5.28
CA GLY A 444 -17.05 -3.63 6.00
C GLY A 444 -16.03 -3.52 7.13
N LYS A 445 -15.64 -4.67 7.67
CA LYS A 445 -14.71 -4.77 8.80
C LYS A 445 -13.27 -4.50 8.40
N LEU A 446 -12.55 -3.81 9.29
CA LEU A 446 -11.09 -3.75 9.24
C LEU A 446 -10.49 -5.13 9.54
N VAL A 447 -9.34 -5.42 8.91
CA VAL A 447 -8.59 -6.68 9.14
C VAL A 447 -7.93 -6.72 10.52
N TYR A 448 -7.63 -5.55 11.08
CA TYR A 448 -7.04 -5.34 12.39
C TYR A 448 -7.85 -4.35 13.21
N ALA A 449 -7.86 -4.55 14.52
CA ALA A 449 -8.47 -3.65 15.49
C ALA A 449 -7.56 -2.44 15.81
N GLY A 450 -6.24 -2.64 15.72
CA GLY A 450 -5.25 -1.60 15.94
C GLY A 450 -5.05 -0.65 14.76
N LEU A 451 -4.10 0.28 14.92
CA LEU A 451 -3.84 1.36 13.96
C LEU A 451 -3.44 0.86 12.56
N GLN A 452 -2.82 -0.33 12.42
CA GLN A 452 -2.48 -0.90 11.12
C GLN A 452 -3.72 -1.08 10.25
N GLY A 453 -4.83 -1.58 10.82
CA GLY A 453 -6.06 -1.84 10.04
C GLY A 453 -6.64 -0.56 9.46
N ILE A 454 -6.61 0.50 10.27
CA ILE A 454 -7.06 1.84 9.87
C ILE A 454 -6.10 2.43 8.84
N PHE A 455 -4.78 2.35 9.08
CA PHE A 455 -3.75 2.91 8.21
C PHE A 455 -3.69 2.22 6.84
N SER A 456 -3.84 0.89 6.78
CA SER A 456 -3.90 0.14 5.52
C SER A 456 -4.98 0.68 4.58
N LEU A 457 -6.15 1.05 5.14
CA LEU A 457 -7.24 1.69 4.39
C LEU A 457 -6.95 3.18 4.12
N LEU A 458 -6.57 3.95 5.14
CA LEU A 458 -6.31 5.39 5.02
C LEU A 458 -5.27 5.69 3.95
N ARG A 459 -4.19 4.90 3.84
CA ARG A 459 -3.18 5.08 2.81
C ARG A 459 -3.76 5.03 1.39
N LYS A 460 -4.72 4.14 1.13
CA LYS A 460 -5.41 4.03 -0.17
C LYS A 460 -6.32 5.23 -0.42
N VAL A 461 -7.06 5.64 0.61
CA VAL A 461 -7.98 6.79 0.56
C VAL A 461 -7.23 8.11 0.37
N ARG A 462 -6.12 8.28 1.10
CA ARG A 462 -5.26 9.46 1.06
C ARG A 462 -4.57 9.63 -0.29
N LEU A 463 -4.00 8.55 -0.85
CA LEU A 463 -3.27 8.60 -2.11
C LEU A 463 -4.12 9.20 -3.26
N ASN A 464 -5.42 8.93 -3.24
CA ASN A 464 -6.36 9.40 -4.26
C ASN A 464 -7.18 10.62 -3.80
N ASN A 465 -6.90 11.17 -2.61
CA ASN A 465 -7.72 12.19 -1.95
C ASN A 465 -9.23 11.87 -2.00
N ASP A 466 -9.59 10.60 -1.75
CA ASP A 466 -10.97 10.10 -1.87
C ASP A 466 -11.81 10.50 -0.64
N LEU A 467 -12.20 11.78 -0.61
CA LEU A 467 -13.11 12.31 0.40
C LEU A 467 -14.52 11.70 0.32
N GLY A 468 -14.84 11.01 -0.79
CA GLY A 468 -16.10 10.30 -1.02
C GLY A 468 -16.17 8.91 -0.37
N HIS A 469 -15.03 8.36 0.06
CA HIS A 469 -14.93 7.03 0.64
C HIS A 469 -15.88 6.82 1.83
N PRO A 470 -16.47 5.61 2.02
CA PRO A 470 -17.31 5.29 3.18
C PRO A 470 -16.66 5.60 4.54
N LEU A 471 -15.34 5.46 4.66
CA LEU A 471 -14.56 5.88 5.84
C LEU A 471 -14.73 7.38 6.12
N CYS A 472 -14.51 8.23 5.11
CA CYS A 472 -14.65 9.69 5.24
C CYS A 472 -16.10 10.06 5.58
N LYS A 473 -17.08 9.35 5.03
CA LYS A 473 -18.49 9.53 5.40
C LYS A 473 -18.75 9.18 6.86
N ASN A 474 -18.25 8.04 7.34
CA ASN A 474 -18.36 7.63 8.74
C ASN A 474 -17.74 8.67 9.67
N LEU A 475 -16.52 9.14 9.35
CA LEU A 475 -15.82 10.19 10.10
C LEU A 475 -16.54 11.53 10.09
N ARG A 476 -17.28 11.89 9.02
CA ARG A 476 -18.12 13.10 9.04
C ARG A 476 -19.37 12.94 9.90
N GLN A 477 -19.94 11.73 9.94
CA GLN A 477 -21.21 11.45 10.63
C GLN A 477 -21.07 11.32 12.15
N GLY A 478 -19.90 10.94 12.66
CA GLY A 478 -19.67 10.85 14.09
C GLY A 478 -18.24 10.46 14.46
N ASP A 479 -17.99 10.42 15.76
CA ASP A 479 -16.64 10.23 16.33
C ASP A 479 -16.36 8.77 16.72
N TRP A 480 -17.20 7.85 16.26
CA TRP A 480 -17.20 6.45 16.72
C TRP A 480 -15.88 5.72 16.48
N LEU A 481 -15.18 6.01 15.38
CA LEU A 481 -13.91 5.33 15.06
C LEU A 481 -12.79 5.78 16.00
N ILE A 482 -12.66 7.08 16.30
CA ILE A 482 -11.65 7.54 17.27
C ILE A 482 -12.02 7.15 18.70
N GLU A 483 -13.31 7.17 19.06
CA GLU A 483 -13.78 6.65 20.35
C GLU A 483 -13.52 5.13 20.48
N TYR A 484 -13.61 4.38 19.39
CA TYR A 484 -13.20 2.97 19.34
C TYR A 484 -11.70 2.80 19.63
N ILE A 485 -10.83 3.60 19.01
CA ILE A 485 -9.37 3.59 19.27
C ILE A 485 -9.11 3.89 20.75
N ILE A 486 -9.68 4.97 21.28
CA ILE A 486 -9.47 5.41 22.67
C ILE A 486 -9.92 4.33 23.66
N ARG A 487 -11.16 3.84 23.52
CA ARG A 487 -11.71 2.82 24.42
C ARG A 487 -10.83 1.56 24.45
N ARG A 488 -10.34 1.16 23.27
CA ARG A 488 -9.46 0.01 23.13
C ARG A 488 -8.12 0.23 23.83
N LEU A 489 -7.45 1.35 23.58
CA LEU A 489 -6.16 1.65 24.19
C LEU A 489 -6.26 1.87 25.70
N ASN A 490 -7.34 2.46 26.19
CA ASN A 490 -7.58 2.68 27.62
C ASN A 490 -7.93 1.40 28.40
N ASN A 491 -8.35 0.32 27.70
CA ASN A 491 -8.64 -0.96 28.33
C ASN A 491 -7.36 -1.74 28.73
N ASN A 492 -6.19 -1.29 28.29
CA ASN A 492 -4.91 -1.87 28.66
C ASN A 492 -4.04 -0.81 29.34
N GLU A 493 -3.66 -1.05 30.59
CA GLU A 493 -2.88 -0.12 31.41
C GLU A 493 -1.57 0.32 30.72
N LYS A 494 -0.93 -0.56 29.95
CA LYS A 494 0.32 -0.26 29.24
C LYS A 494 0.12 0.76 28.11
N THR A 495 -1.02 0.74 27.43
CA THR A 495 -1.30 1.61 26.28
C THR A 495 -2.14 2.84 26.64
N LYS A 496 -2.44 3.01 27.93
CA LYS A 496 -3.32 4.07 28.41
C LYS A 496 -2.82 5.48 28.09
N CYS A 497 -1.52 5.74 28.18
CA CYS A 497 -0.96 7.06 27.83
C CYS A 497 -1.21 7.43 26.36
N LEU A 498 -1.15 6.45 25.43
CA LEU A 498 -1.50 6.68 24.03
C LEU A 498 -3.01 6.92 23.87
N GLY A 499 -3.84 6.19 24.63
CA GLY A 499 -5.29 6.40 24.66
C GLY A 499 -5.67 7.80 25.18
N GLU A 500 -5.04 8.25 26.26
CA GLU A 500 -5.19 9.60 26.84
C GLU A 500 -4.70 10.69 25.85
N TRP A 501 -3.64 10.42 25.09
CA TRP A 501 -3.19 11.30 24.00
C TRP A 501 -4.25 11.44 22.88
N PHE A 502 -4.81 10.33 22.40
CA PHE A 502 -5.93 10.38 21.43
C PHE A 502 -7.17 11.08 22.00
N GLU A 503 -7.46 10.89 23.29
CA GLU A 503 -8.58 11.53 23.98
C GLU A 503 -8.42 13.06 24.05
N GLY A 504 -7.20 13.54 24.31
CA GLY A 504 -6.89 14.97 24.24
C GLY A 504 -7.14 15.58 22.85
N LEU A 505 -6.82 14.83 21.79
CA LEU A 505 -7.04 15.26 20.41
C LEU A 505 -8.50 15.13 19.96
N LEU A 506 -9.26 14.18 20.51
CA LEU A 506 -10.69 14.03 20.24
C LEU A 506 -11.46 15.30 20.62
N HIS A 507 -11.12 15.94 21.74
CA HIS A 507 -11.74 17.20 22.13
C HIS A 507 -11.57 18.26 21.04
N CYS A 508 -10.37 18.36 20.46
CA CYS A 508 -10.07 19.28 19.37
C CYS A 508 -10.88 18.95 18.11
N LEU A 509 -10.98 17.66 17.74
CA LEU A 509 -11.77 17.22 16.58
C LEU A 509 -13.26 17.54 16.72
N LYS A 510 -13.83 17.46 17.93
CA LYS A 510 -15.24 17.81 18.21
C LYS A 510 -15.54 19.29 17.99
N CYS A 511 -14.53 20.16 18.13
CA CYS A 511 -14.64 21.58 17.84
C CYS A 511 -14.53 21.91 16.34
N LEU A 512 -14.09 20.97 15.50
CA LEU A 512 -13.93 21.22 14.06
C LEU A 512 -15.26 21.07 13.31
N PRO A 513 -15.44 21.83 12.22
CA PRO A 513 -16.43 21.51 11.19
C PRO A 513 -16.32 20.06 10.73
N ARG A 514 -17.47 19.37 10.59
CA ARG A 514 -17.46 17.93 10.28
C ARG A 514 -16.74 17.60 8.98
N TYR A 515 -16.80 18.48 7.98
CA TYR A 515 -16.13 18.26 6.70
C TYR A 515 -14.59 18.23 6.81
N LEU A 516 -13.99 18.79 7.87
CA LEU A 516 -12.54 18.75 8.13
C LEU A 516 -12.08 17.52 8.90
N VAL A 517 -12.98 16.87 9.65
CA VAL A 517 -12.65 15.75 10.53
C VAL A 517 -11.90 14.61 9.81
N PRO A 518 -12.27 14.18 8.59
CA PRO A 518 -11.51 13.14 7.89
C PRO A 518 -10.03 13.48 7.68
N SER A 519 -9.73 14.72 7.31
CA SER A 519 -8.35 15.19 7.05
C SER A 519 -7.51 15.19 8.32
N TYR A 520 -8.04 15.75 9.41
CA TYR A 520 -7.29 15.81 10.67
C TYR A 520 -7.22 14.44 11.36
N PHE A 521 -8.27 13.61 11.27
CA PHE A 521 -8.22 12.24 11.76
C PHE A 521 -7.12 11.43 11.07
N GLU A 522 -7.01 11.53 9.74
CA GLU A 522 -5.92 10.88 8.99
C GLU A 522 -4.57 11.38 9.47
N ALA A 523 -4.35 12.68 9.59
CA ALA A 523 -3.08 13.24 10.05
C ALA A 523 -2.70 12.74 11.45
N ILE A 524 -3.66 12.64 12.38
CA ILE A 524 -3.46 12.11 13.74
C ILE A 524 -3.05 10.64 13.69
N VAL A 525 -3.80 9.81 12.95
CA VAL A 525 -3.53 8.36 12.88
C VAL A 525 -2.21 8.08 12.19
N SER A 526 -1.91 8.77 11.08
CA SER A 526 -0.66 8.63 10.34
C SER A 526 0.55 9.02 11.21
N PHE A 527 0.45 10.13 11.94
CA PHE A 527 1.49 10.54 12.89
C PHE A 527 1.71 9.49 13.99
N ALA A 528 0.64 9.03 14.65
CA ALA A 528 0.74 8.04 15.71
C ALA A 528 1.30 6.70 15.19
N TYR A 529 0.88 6.29 14.00
CA TYR A 529 1.37 5.08 13.34
C TYR A 529 2.87 5.18 13.02
N GLU A 530 3.33 6.29 12.41
CA GLU A 530 4.75 6.53 12.15
C GLU A 530 5.59 6.58 13.44
N ALA A 531 5.10 7.24 14.48
CA ALA A 531 5.76 7.28 15.79
C ALA A 531 5.90 5.87 16.40
N CYS A 532 4.85 5.03 16.30
CA CYS A 532 4.90 3.64 16.72
C CYS A 532 5.94 2.84 15.93
N LEU A 533 5.96 2.98 14.60
CA LEU A 533 6.94 2.30 13.76
C LEU A 533 8.38 2.70 14.10
N ASN A 534 8.64 3.99 14.32
CA ASN A 534 9.97 4.46 14.72
C ASN A 534 10.40 3.84 16.06
N SER A 535 9.54 3.85 17.08
CA SER A 535 9.84 3.24 18.38
C SER A 535 10.06 1.72 18.28
N ILE A 536 9.28 1.02 17.45
CA ILE A 536 9.46 -0.41 17.17
C ILE A 536 10.85 -0.68 16.57
N PHE A 537 11.25 0.07 15.53
CA PHE A 537 12.52 -0.17 14.85
C PHE A 537 13.73 0.21 15.71
N GLU A 538 13.60 1.20 16.59
CA GLU A 538 14.63 1.50 17.59
C GLU A 538 14.82 0.35 18.59
N LYS A 539 13.77 -0.42 18.89
CA LYS A 539 13.84 -1.60 19.76
C LYS A 539 14.30 -2.88 19.06
N MET A 540 14.46 -2.86 17.74
CA MET A 540 14.94 -3.99 16.94
C MET A 540 16.45 -3.91 16.68
N SER A 541 17.01 -5.00 16.14
CA SER A 541 18.43 -5.09 15.80
C SER A 541 18.90 -4.00 14.83
N VAL A 542 20.21 -3.74 14.83
CA VAL A 542 20.85 -2.75 13.92
C VAL A 542 20.54 -3.04 12.45
N PHE A 543 20.48 -4.33 12.07
CA PHE A 543 20.11 -4.75 10.72
C PHE A 543 18.72 -4.27 10.30
N VAL A 544 17.74 -4.35 11.21
CA VAL A 544 16.38 -3.88 10.91
C VAL A 544 16.32 -2.35 10.91
N ARG A 545 16.91 -1.70 11.91
CA ARG A 545 16.89 -0.24 12.05
C ARG A 545 17.50 0.46 10.82
N GLY A 546 18.66 -0.02 10.37
CA GLY A 546 19.34 0.45 9.16
C GLY A 546 18.87 -0.22 7.87
N GLY A 547 17.88 -1.11 7.94
CA GLY A 547 17.38 -1.89 6.80
C GLY A 547 16.52 -1.09 5.84
N SER A 548 16.34 -1.65 4.64
CA SER A 548 15.41 -1.10 3.64
C SER A 548 13.96 -1.17 4.10
N VAL A 549 13.05 -0.48 3.38
CA VAL A 549 11.59 -0.58 3.62
C VAL A 549 11.11 -2.04 3.62
N MET A 550 11.67 -2.88 2.75
CA MET A 550 11.31 -4.30 2.70
C MET A 550 11.76 -5.06 3.96
N VAL A 551 12.98 -4.83 4.45
CA VAL A 551 13.49 -5.42 5.70
C VAL A 551 12.61 -5.01 6.88
N LYS A 552 12.29 -3.70 6.96
CA LYS A 552 11.44 -3.15 8.02
C LYS A 552 10.03 -3.75 8.00
N ASN A 553 9.40 -3.82 6.82
CA ASN A 553 8.06 -4.42 6.68
C ASN A 553 8.04 -5.91 7.05
N LEU A 554 9.05 -6.68 6.64
CA LEU A 554 9.15 -8.11 7.02
C LEU A 554 9.38 -8.28 8.53
N ALA A 555 10.20 -7.41 9.14
CA ALA A 555 10.48 -7.45 10.57
C ALA A 555 9.24 -7.12 11.43
N LEU A 556 8.30 -6.31 10.92
CA LEU A 556 7.02 -6.05 11.58
C LEU A 556 6.17 -7.33 11.74
N GLY A 557 6.41 -8.36 10.93
CA GLY A 557 5.86 -9.71 11.15
C GLY A 557 6.16 -10.26 12.56
N SER A 558 7.29 -9.87 13.16
CA SER A 558 7.62 -10.20 14.56
C SER A 558 6.63 -9.61 15.56
N VAL A 559 6.20 -8.36 15.33
CA VAL A 559 5.23 -7.67 16.20
C VAL A 559 3.82 -8.19 15.92
N GLN A 560 3.50 -8.43 14.65
CA GLN A 560 2.22 -8.98 14.22
C GLN A 560 1.94 -10.37 14.81
N MET A 561 2.91 -11.27 14.77
CA MET A 561 2.73 -12.67 15.19
C MET A 561 2.94 -12.89 16.68
N CYS A 562 3.71 -12.04 17.36
CA CYS A 562 4.04 -12.21 18.78
C CYS A 562 3.33 -11.18 19.65
N GLY A 563 2.16 -11.57 20.15
CA GLY A 563 1.31 -10.78 21.05
C GLY A 563 1.01 -11.53 22.35
N ILE A 564 0.35 -10.83 23.28
CA ILE A 564 -0.19 -11.41 24.51
C ILE A 564 -1.49 -12.15 24.17
N GLU A 565 -1.61 -13.40 24.59
CA GLU A 565 -2.81 -14.22 24.37
C GLU A 565 -3.17 -15.03 25.62
N ASP A 566 -4.36 -14.78 26.17
CA ASP A 566 -4.80 -15.34 27.46
C ASP A 566 -5.24 -16.80 27.36
N GLN A 567 -5.67 -17.27 26.18
CA GLN A 567 -6.13 -18.64 25.97
C GLN A 567 -5.04 -19.60 25.49
N SER A 568 -3.86 -19.10 25.14
CA SER A 568 -2.76 -19.87 24.53
C SER A 568 -1.48 -19.79 25.35
N ILE A 569 -1.58 -19.91 26.68
CA ILE A 569 -0.46 -19.75 27.61
C ILE A 569 0.61 -20.82 27.34
N LEU A 570 1.89 -20.43 27.37
CA LEU A 570 3.01 -21.37 27.25
C LEU A 570 3.14 -22.28 28.48
N PRO A 571 3.70 -23.50 28.32
CA PRO A 571 4.22 -24.29 29.41
C PRO A 571 5.09 -23.49 30.39
N PRO A 572 5.16 -23.89 31.67
CA PRO A 572 6.02 -23.23 32.64
C PRO A 572 7.48 -23.14 32.17
N VAL A 573 8.05 -21.94 32.21
CA VAL A 573 9.47 -21.71 31.95
C VAL A 573 10.10 -21.08 33.19
N PRO A 574 11.20 -21.65 33.73
CA PRO A 574 11.87 -21.08 34.89
C PRO A 574 12.31 -19.63 34.65
N PHE A 575 12.08 -18.77 35.64
CA PHE A 575 12.47 -17.35 35.62
C PHE A 575 11.82 -16.53 34.49
N CYS A 576 10.64 -16.94 34.02
CA CYS A 576 9.85 -16.18 33.05
C CYS A 576 8.55 -15.68 33.68
N ASP A 577 8.40 -14.37 33.76
CA ASP A 577 7.26 -13.73 34.44
C ASP A 577 6.00 -13.66 33.58
N ASN A 578 6.11 -13.78 32.26
CA ASN A 578 4.98 -13.63 31.34
C ASN A 578 4.95 -14.72 30.25
N LEU A 579 4.26 -15.81 30.55
CA LEU A 579 4.04 -16.95 29.65
C LEU A 579 2.90 -16.74 28.64
N LYS A 580 2.27 -15.55 28.64
CA LYS A 580 1.17 -15.22 27.71
C LYS A 580 1.66 -14.65 26.39
N ILE A 581 2.93 -14.25 26.30
CA ILE A 581 3.52 -13.75 25.04
C ILE A 581 3.84 -14.96 24.17
N THR A 582 3.05 -15.15 23.11
CA THR A 582 3.11 -16.34 22.27
C THR A 582 3.14 -15.97 20.79
N MET A 583 3.67 -16.87 19.97
CA MET A 583 3.75 -16.70 18.51
C MET A 583 2.57 -17.41 17.84
N ALA A 584 1.78 -16.66 17.08
CA ALA A 584 0.83 -17.20 16.12
C ALA A 584 1.57 -17.75 14.90
N ALA A 585 1.08 -18.85 14.31
CA ALA A 585 1.54 -19.28 12.99
C ALA A 585 1.08 -18.31 11.89
N GLY A 586 -0.11 -17.71 12.08
CA GLY A 586 -0.81 -16.97 11.03
C GLY A 586 -2.05 -16.23 11.48
N LEU A 587 -2.36 -15.10 10.82
CA LEU A 587 -3.59 -14.35 11.09
C LEU A 587 -4.52 -14.32 9.86
N PRO A 588 -5.83 -14.59 10.02
CA PRO A 588 -6.56 -14.77 11.29
C PRO A 588 -6.79 -16.24 11.70
N HIS A 589 -6.41 -17.21 10.88
CA HIS A 589 -6.81 -18.61 11.07
C HIS A 589 -6.11 -19.30 12.26
N PHE A 590 -4.85 -18.96 12.51
CA PHE A 590 -3.99 -19.59 13.51
C PHE A 590 -3.57 -18.60 14.60
N SER A 591 -4.53 -17.82 15.06
CA SER A 591 -4.27 -16.67 15.92
C SER A 591 -4.66 -16.88 17.37
N SER A 592 -5.44 -17.91 17.71
CA SER A 592 -6.07 -18.00 19.04
C SER A 592 -6.33 -19.42 19.52
N GLY A 593 -6.50 -19.56 20.83
CA GLY A 593 -6.85 -20.82 21.48
C GLY A 593 -5.79 -21.89 21.23
N PHE A 594 -6.22 -23.13 21.05
CA PHE A 594 -5.30 -24.23 20.76
C PHE A 594 -4.60 -24.06 19.40
N MET A 595 -5.26 -23.46 18.40
CA MET A 595 -4.75 -23.28 17.03
C MET A 595 -3.66 -22.21 16.87
N ARG A 596 -3.24 -21.54 17.95
CA ARG A 596 -2.26 -20.44 17.85
C ARG A 596 -0.82 -20.94 17.68
N CYS A 597 -0.38 -21.81 18.58
CA CYS A 597 1.03 -22.16 18.75
C CYS A 597 1.34 -23.51 18.10
N TRP A 598 2.02 -23.45 16.96
CA TRP A 598 2.50 -24.61 16.22
C TRP A 598 4.03 -24.69 16.31
N GLY A 599 4.57 -25.81 16.80
CA GLY A 599 6.01 -26.01 17.01
C GLY A 599 6.79 -25.90 15.71
N ARG A 600 6.29 -26.53 14.65
CA ARG A 600 6.89 -26.42 13.31
C ARG A 600 7.02 -24.96 12.87
N ASP A 601 5.91 -24.24 12.76
CA ASP A 601 5.87 -22.85 12.31
C ASP A 601 6.72 -21.95 13.21
N THR A 602 6.65 -22.15 14.52
CA THR A 602 7.44 -21.40 15.50
C THR A 602 8.93 -21.55 15.23
N PHE A 603 9.44 -22.78 15.09
CA PHE A 603 10.88 -23.02 14.97
C PHE A 603 11.42 -22.86 13.56
N VAL A 604 10.56 -22.88 12.53
CA VAL A 604 10.90 -22.35 11.21
C VAL A 604 11.04 -20.82 11.27
N SER A 605 10.16 -20.13 12.00
CA SER A 605 10.09 -18.66 12.01
C SER A 605 11.04 -17.96 12.97
N ILE A 606 11.51 -18.66 14.02
CA ILE A 606 12.21 -18.07 15.15
C ILE A 606 13.48 -17.32 14.77
N ARG A 607 14.25 -17.83 13.80
CA ARG A 607 15.47 -17.18 13.34
C ARG A 607 15.15 -15.86 12.65
N GLY A 608 14.23 -15.86 11.69
CA GLY A 608 13.76 -14.66 11.01
C GLY A 608 13.11 -13.65 11.94
N LEU A 609 12.04 -14.03 12.63
CA LEU A 609 11.20 -13.07 13.36
C LEU A 609 11.63 -12.77 14.78
N LEU A 610 12.49 -13.57 15.41
CA LEU A 610 12.97 -13.28 16.78
C LEU A 610 14.47 -13.04 16.85
N LEU A 611 15.31 -13.92 16.29
CA LEU A 611 16.76 -13.78 16.44
C LEU A 611 17.31 -12.61 15.61
N ILE A 612 16.99 -12.55 14.31
CA ILE A 612 17.43 -11.47 13.42
C ILE A 612 16.89 -10.11 13.86
N THR A 613 15.68 -10.05 14.42
CA THR A 613 15.09 -8.81 14.93
C THR A 613 15.59 -8.43 16.33
N GLY A 614 16.36 -9.28 17.02
CA GLY A 614 16.93 -9.01 18.34
C GLY A 614 16.03 -9.37 19.54
N ARG A 615 14.95 -10.12 19.35
CA ARG A 615 14.01 -10.57 20.41
C ARG A 615 14.47 -11.85 21.10
N PHE A 616 15.72 -11.89 21.56
CA PHE A 616 16.32 -13.09 22.16
C PHE A 616 15.54 -13.62 23.36
N GLN A 617 15.06 -12.76 24.26
CA GLN A 617 14.33 -13.20 25.45
C GLN A 617 13.07 -14.02 25.11
N LEU A 618 12.31 -13.61 24.09
CA LEU A 618 11.12 -14.34 23.66
C LEU A 618 11.51 -15.66 22.97
N ALA A 619 12.56 -15.66 22.15
CA ALA A 619 13.08 -16.88 21.53
C ALA A 619 13.49 -17.91 22.59
N ARG A 620 14.21 -17.46 23.62
CA ARG A 620 14.61 -18.26 24.78
C ARG A 620 13.40 -18.91 25.44
N THR A 621 12.37 -18.13 25.76
CA THR A 621 11.14 -18.63 26.40
C THR A 621 10.44 -19.67 25.55
N LEU A 622 10.27 -19.43 24.25
CA LEU A 622 9.61 -20.39 23.34
C LEU A 622 10.39 -21.70 23.24
N ILE A 623 11.71 -21.64 23.08
CA ILE A 623 12.56 -22.84 23.01
C ILE A 623 12.41 -23.68 24.28
N LEU A 624 12.53 -23.07 25.46
CA LEU A 624 12.43 -23.77 26.74
C LEU A 624 11.02 -24.29 27.01
N ALA A 625 9.97 -23.54 26.64
CA ALA A 625 8.57 -23.95 26.82
C ALA A 625 8.25 -25.21 26.02
N PHE A 626 8.62 -25.26 24.74
CA PHE A 626 8.43 -26.45 23.91
C PHE A 626 9.33 -27.61 24.36
N GLY A 627 10.56 -27.35 24.80
CA GLY A 627 11.43 -28.37 25.40
C GLY A 627 10.84 -28.96 26.69
N GLY A 628 10.15 -28.15 27.50
CA GLY A 628 9.41 -28.58 28.68
C GLY A 628 8.29 -29.56 28.35
N ALA A 629 7.67 -29.39 27.17
CA ALA A 629 6.65 -30.26 26.61
C ALA A 629 7.20 -31.38 25.71
N LEU A 630 8.50 -31.70 25.71
CA LEU A 630 9.03 -32.85 24.96
C LEU A 630 8.40 -34.17 25.45
N ARG A 631 8.04 -35.09 24.54
CA ARG A 631 7.58 -36.45 24.86
C ARG A 631 7.88 -37.40 23.71
N HIS A 632 8.15 -38.68 23.99
CA HIS A 632 8.52 -39.69 22.99
C HIS A 632 9.76 -39.31 22.16
N GLY A 633 10.63 -38.44 22.69
CA GLY A 633 11.73 -37.84 21.94
C GLY A 633 11.29 -36.82 20.89
N LEU A 634 10.04 -36.36 20.91
CA LEU A 634 9.45 -35.42 19.95
C LEU A 634 9.00 -34.11 20.60
N ILE A 635 9.22 -33.01 19.90
CA ILE A 635 8.61 -31.71 20.21
C ILE A 635 7.21 -31.69 19.59
N PRO A 636 6.17 -31.23 20.33
CA PRO A 636 4.81 -31.27 19.83
C PRO A 636 4.61 -30.33 18.63
N ASN A 637 3.71 -30.70 17.73
CA ASN A 637 3.26 -29.82 16.66
C ASN A 637 2.30 -28.79 17.25
N LEU A 638 1.15 -29.22 17.76
CA LEU A 638 0.22 -28.34 18.46
C LEU A 638 0.65 -28.25 19.92
N LEU A 639 0.95 -27.06 20.44
CA LEU A 639 1.40 -26.91 21.82
C LEU A 639 0.27 -26.97 22.83
N SER A 640 -0.81 -26.19 22.62
CA SER A 640 -1.99 -26.09 23.50
C SER A 640 -1.69 -26.11 25.01
N GLY A 641 -0.76 -25.25 25.46
CA GLY A 641 -0.34 -25.15 26.86
C GLY A 641 0.46 -26.34 27.41
N GLY A 642 0.89 -27.25 26.53
CA GLY A 642 1.66 -28.45 26.84
C GLY A 642 0.81 -29.64 27.32
N THR A 643 -0.33 -29.39 27.98
CA THR A 643 -1.21 -30.45 28.51
C THR A 643 -2.04 -31.17 27.44
N HIS A 644 -2.42 -30.45 26.39
CA HIS A 644 -3.18 -30.97 25.25
C HIS A 644 -2.34 -30.97 23.97
N ALA A 645 -1.02 -31.12 24.14
CA ALA A 645 -0.09 -31.08 23.04
C ALA A 645 -0.24 -32.31 22.12
N ARG A 646 -0.15 -32.10 20.80
CA ARG A 646 -0.18 -33.20 19.81
C ARG A 646 1.20 -33.51 19.28
N TYR A 647 1.57 -34.79 19.27
CA TYR A 647 2.88 -35.30 18.85
C TYR A 647 2.79 -36.02 17.51
N ASN A 648 2.12 -35.37 16.54
CA ASN A 648 1.91 -35.87 15.19
C ASN A 648 2.93 -35.31 14.16
N ALA A 649 3.87 -34.46 14.58
CA ALA A 649 4.94 -33.94 13.74
C ALA A 649 6.30 -34.56 14.09
N ARG A 650 6.98 -35.09 13.08
CA ARG A 650 8.34 -35.62 13.18
C ARG A 650 9.39 -34.55 12.88
N ASP A 651 9.05 -33.55 12.08
CA ASP A 651 9.93 -32.46 11.66
C ASP A 651 10.12 -31.36 12.71
N ALA A 652 9.09 -31.07 13.51
CA ALA A 652 9.10 -30.01 14.54
C ALA A 652 10.31 -30.12 15.49
N THR A 653 10.67 -31.33 15.91
CA THR A 653 11.84 -31.62 16.77
C THR A 653 13.15 -31.16 16.15
N TRP A 654 13.32 -31.38 14.85
CA TRP A 654 14.57 -31.07 14.16
C TRP A 654 14.68 -29.58 13.84
N PHE A 655 13.56 -28.92 13.54
CA PHE A 655 13.51 -27.45 13.48
C PHE A 655 13.79 -26.83 14.86
N TRP A 656 13.27 -27.41 15.95
CA TRP A 656 13.58 -26.97 17.31
C TRP A 656 15.07 -27.08 17.63
N LEU A 657 15.72 -28.20 17.30
CA LEU A 657 17.18 -28.36 17.49
C LEU A 657 17.97 -27.32 16.68
N LYS A 658 17.57 -27.05 15.44
CA LYS A 658 18.15 -25.96 14.64
C LYS A 658 17.95 -24.60 15.32
N ALA A 659 16.78 -24.33 15.87
CA ALA A 659 16.49 -23.10 16.60
C ALA A 659 17.36 -22.93 17.86
N VAL A 660 17.58 -24.01 18.62
CA VAL A 660 18.50 -24.01 19.77
C VAL A 660 19.90 -23.63 19.31
N LYS A 661 20.41 -24.29 18.26
CA LYS A 661 21.72 -23.97 17.69
C LYS A 661 21.81 -22.51 17.24
N ASP A 662 20.82 -22.02 16.50
CA ASP A 662 20.80 -20.65 15.99
C ASP A 662 20.74 -19.64 17.16
N TYR A 663 20.00 -19.93 18.24
CA TYR A 663 19.99 -19.12 19.45
C TYR A 663 21.36 -19.08 20.15
N VAL A 664 22.01 -20.23 20.32
CA VAL A 664 23.37 -20.33 20.90
C VAL A 664 24.40 -19.54 20.06
N GLN A 665 24.20 -19.45 18.75
CA GLN A 665 25.10 -18.71 17.86
C GLN A 665 24.84 -17.20 17.85
N MET A 666 23.59 -16.77 18.03
CA MET A 666 23.19 -15.37 17.83
C MET A 666 22.95 -14.57 19.11
N SER A 667 22.67 -15.25 20.23
CA SER A 667 22.39 -14.60 21.52
C SER A 667 23.65 -14.42 22.37
N ASP A 668 23.57 -13.49 23.33
CA ASP A 668 24.65 -13.25 24.30
C ASP A 668 24.78 -14.37 25.34
N GLU A 669 23.73 -15.17 25.59
CA GLU A 669 23.76 -16.35 26.49
C GLU A 669 24.66 -17.45 25.92
N SER A 670 24.77 -17.51 24.59
CA SER A 670 25.64 -18.41 23.84
C SER A 670 25.59 -19.86 24.37
N VAL A 671 26.74 -20.52 24.50
CA VAL A 671 26.86 -21.93 24.92
C VAL A 671 26.29 -22.20 26.33
N GLN A 672 26.18 -21.19 27.20
CA GLN A 672 25.59 -21.36 28.54
C GLN A 672 24.12 -21.77 28.47
N PHE A 673 23.43 -21.45 27.36
CA PHE A 673 22.05 -21.82 27.15
C PHE A 673 21.82 -23.34 27.15
N LEU A 674 22.84 -24.16 26.82
CA LEU A 674 22.77 -25.63 26.92
C LEU A 674 22.53 -26.12 28.35
N HIS A 675 22.86 -25.31 29.35
CA HIS A 675 22.61 -25.62 30.76
C HIS A 675 21.40 -24.87 31.33
N ALA A 676 20.64 -24.15 30.51
CA ALA A 676 19.43 -23.49 30.95
C ALA A 676 18.43 -24.50 31.52
N PRO A 677 17.78 -24.21 32.67
CA PRO A 677 16.85 -25.13 33.29
C PRO A 677 15.56 -25.21 32.47
N VAL A 678 15.19 -26.44 32.11
CA VAL A 678 13.92 -26.77 31.46
C VAL A 678 13.01 -27.40 32.49
N GLN A 679 11.81 -26.84 32.67
CA GLN A 679 10.77 -27.43 33.50
C GLN A 679 10.05 -28.51 32.68
N ARG A 680 10.32 -29.79 32.96
CA ARG A 680 9.67 -30.90 32.24
C ARG A 680 8.26 -31.11 32.75
N MET A 681 7.30 -31.01 31.85
CA MET A 681 5.89 -31.34 32.12
C MET A 681 5.69 -32.84 32.26
N TYR A 682 6.42 -33.62 31.45
CA TYR A 682 6.30 -35.08 31.39
C TYR A 682 7.66 -35.72 31.70
N PRO A 683 7.92 -36.13 32.95
CA PRO A 683 9.16 -36.82 33.31
C PRO A 683 9.36 -38.16 32.60
N THR A 684 8.26 -38.85 32.28
CA THR A 684 8.28 -40.06 31.45
C THR A 684 7.17 -39.98 30.41
N ASP A 685 7.32 -40.77 29.36
CA ASP A 685 6.35 -40.85 28.27
C ASP A 685 4.93 -41.18 28.74
N ASP A 686 4.72 -41.87 29.86
CA ASP A 686 3.38 -42.24 30.34
C ASP A 686 2.92 -41.45 31.58
N SER A 687 3.70 -40.46 32.00
CA SER A 687 3.38 -39.63 33.16
C SER A 687 2.19 -38.67 32.91
N GLU A 688 1.52 -38.31 34.00
CA GLU A 688 0.63 -37.14 34.04
C GLU A 688 1.44 -35.84 34.08
N PRO A 689 0.89 -34.72 33.56
CA PRO A 689 1.61 -33.45 33.54
C PRO A 689 1.91 -32.95 34.96
N GLN A 690 3.17 -32.68 35.25
CA GLN A 690 3.64 -32.16 36.53
C GLN A 690 4.70 -31.05 36.37
N CYS A 691 4.87 -30.20 37.39
CA CYS A 691 5.78 -29.05 37.35
C CYS A 691 6.91 -29.15 38.39
N SER A 692 7.30 -30.36 38.80
CA SER A 692 8.31 -30.57 39.85
C SER A 692 9.68 -30.98 39.30
N HIS A 693 9.76 -31.51 38.08
CA HIS A 693 11.00 -32.02 37.49
C HIS A 693 11.68 -30.95 36.63
N MET A 694 12.91 -30.61 36.98
CA MET A 694 13.76 -29.72 36.19
C MET A 694 15.00 -30.48 35.73
N GLN A 695 15.40 -30.26 34.48
CA GLN A 695 16.67 -30.75 33.95
C GLN A 695 17.32 -29.71 33.02
N PRO A 696 18.66 -29.70 32.90
CA PRO A 696 19.37 -28.91 31.90
C PRO A 696 18.86 -29.16 30.48
N LEU A 697 18.87 -28.11 29.64
CA LEU A 697 18.49 -28.22 28.23
C LEU A 697 19.28 -29.30 27.47
N GLN A 698 20.56 -29.48 27.77
CA GLN A 698 21.40 -30.52 27.17
C GLN A 698 20.88 -31.95 27.40
N ASP A 699 20.22 -32.19 28.54
CA ASP A 699 19.63 -33.49 28.87
C ASP A 699 18.37 -33.73 28.04
N VAL A 700 17.56 -32.68 27.82
CA VAL A 700 16.39 -32.72 26.92
C VAL A 700 16.84 -33.00 25.48
N ILE A 701 17.94 -32.37 25.05
CA ILE A 701 18.53 -32.63 23.74
C ILE A 701 19.02 -34.08 23.65
N HIS A 702 19.73 -34.58 24.67
CA HIS A 702 20.21 -35.96 24.68
C HIS A 702 19.05 -36.97 24.64
N GLU A 703 17.98 -36.71 25.39
CA GLU A 703 16.76 -37.51 25.38
C GLU A 703 16.19 -37.68 23.96
N ILE A 704 16.14 -36.61 23.15
CA ILE A 704 15.71 -36.68 21.74
C ILE A 704 16.54 -37.71 20.96
N PHE A 705 17.87 -37.59 21.00
CA PHE A 705 18.77 -38.46 20.24
C PHE A 705 18.71 -39.90 20.75
N GLN A 706 18.70 -40.09 22.06
CA GLN A 706 18.63 -41.38 22.72
C GLN A 706 17.33 -42.11 22.34
N ARG A 707 16.16 -41.44 22.42
CA ARG A 707 14.86 -42.03 22.05
C ARG A 707 14.77 -42.36 20.55
N HIS A 708 15.28 -41.49 19.67
CA HIS A 708 15.33 -41.79 18.24
C HIS A 708 16.23 -43.00 17.93
N PHE A 709 17.37 -43.11 18.60
CA PHE A 709 18.29 -44.24 18.41
C PHE A 709 17.72 -45.56 18.91
N GLU A 710 17.02 -45.55 20.06
CA GLU A 710 16.28 -46.71 20.57
C GLU A 710 15.22 -47.20 19.58
N GLY A 711 14.57 -46.27 18.89
CA GLY A 711 13.41 -46.51 18.04
C GLY A 711 12.14 -46.55 18.89
N VAL A 712 11.25 -45.61 18.67
CA VAL A 712 9.99 -45.48 19.42
C VAL A 712 8.83 -45.80 18.51
N CYS A 713 7.88 -46.60 19.01
CA CYS A 713 6.58 -46.80 18.41
C CYS A 713 5.52 -46.56 19.48
N PHE A 714 4.63 -45.61 19.26
CA PHE A 714 3.59 -45.25 20.21
C PHE A 714 2.28 -44.90 19.49
N THR A 715 1.17 -45.00 20.21
CA THR A 715 -0.13 -44.49 19.76
C THR A 715 -0.34 -43.12 20.40
N GLU A 716 -0.81 -42.13 19.62
CA GLU A 716 -1.10 -40.79 20.17
C GLU A 716 -1.99 -40.89 21.41
N ARG A 717 -1.65 -40.12 22.45
CA ARG A 717 -2.44 -40.08 23.68
C ARG A 717 -3.80 -39.48 23.35
N ASN A 718 -4.85 -40.15 23.83
CA ASN A 718 -6.25 -39.82 23.53
C ASN A 718 -6.64 -40.06 22.05
N ALA A 719 -5.94 -40.95 21.33
CA ALA A 719 -6.29 -41.34 19.98
C ALA A 719 -7.78 -41.71 19.83
N GLY A 720 -8.37 -41.26 18.72
CA GLY A 720 -9.79 -41.40 18.43
C GLY A 720 -10.38 -40.13 17.81
N ILE A 721 -11.68 -40.19 17.51
CA ILE A 721 -12.42 -39.14 16.77
C ILE A 721 -12.37 -37.77 17.47
N GLU A 722 -12.27 -37.74 18.81
CA GLU A 722 -12.17 -36.48 19.57
C GLU A 722 -10.84 -35.75 19.35
N LEU A 723 -9.76 -36.50 19.06
CA LEU A 723 -8.45 -35.93 18.78
C LEU A 723 -8.29 -35.57 17.30
N ASP A 724 -8.78 -36.43 16.42
CA ASP A 724 -8.76 -36.26 14.97
C ASP A 724 -9.93 -36.99 14.33
N GLU A 725 -10.89 -36.24 13.77
CA GLU A 725 -12.14 -36.80 13.24
C GLU A 725 -12.00 -37.51 11.89
N HIS A 726 -10.81 -37.46 11.28
CA HIS A 726 -10.57 -38.01 9.94
C HIS A 726 -9.51 -39.09 9.93
N MET A 727 -8.51 -39.02 10.82
CA MET A 727 -7.43 -39.99 10.90
C MET A 727 -7.95 -41.41 11.17
N SER A 728 -7.35 -42.39 10.50
CA SER A 728 -7.63 -43.81 10.75
C SER A 728 -6.92 -44.31 12.02
N ASP A 729 -7.36 -45.45 12.58
CA ASP A 729 -6.73 -46.07 13.76
C ASP A 729 -5.22 -46.30 13.56
N ASP A 730 -4.82 -46.76 12.36
CA ASP A 730 -3.41 -46.95 11.99
C ASP A 730 -2.64 -45.62 11.86
N GLY A 731 -3.34 -44.52 11.58
CA GLY A 731 -2.75 -43.19 11.47
C GLY A 731 -2.28 -42.62 12.81
N PHE A 732 -2.94 -42.99 13.91
CA PHE A 732 -2.54 -42.58 15.27
C PHE A 732 -1.29 -43.30 15.77
N ILE A 733 -0.82 -44.33 15.07
CA ILE A 733 0.40 -45.06 15.41
C ILE A 733 1.58 -44.37 14.73
N LEU A 734 2.48 -43.80 15.53
CA LEU A 734 3.71 -43.17 15.06
C LEU A 734 4.92 -44.01 15.46
N GLY A 735 5.72 -44.33 14.44
CA GLY A 735 7.06 -44.90 14.59
C GLY A 735 8.13 -43.88 14.22
N ILE A 736 9.20 -43.80 15.01
CA ILE A 736 10.43 -43.07 14.70
C ILE A 736 11.64 -43.95 14.99
N GLY A 737 12.71 -43.76 14.25
CA GLY A 737 13.94 -44.55 14.44
C GLY A 737 15.11 -44.04 13.61
N VAL A 738 16.20 -44.81 13.65
CA VAL A 738 17.42 -44.58 12.87
C VAL A 738 17.74 -45.84 12.08
N ASP A 739 17.94 -45.69 10.78
CA ASP A 739 18.39 -46.78 9.93
C ASP A 739 19.86 -47.06 10.23
N GLU A 740 20.17 -48.27 10.72
CA GLU A 740 21.52 -48.60 11.20
C GLU A 740 22.58 -48.62 10.08
N SER A 741 22.15 -48.80 8.82
CA SER A 741 23.02 -48.87 7.65
C SER A 741 23.41 -47.48 7.14
N THR A 742 22.45 -46.55 7.08
CA THR A 742 22.65 -45.20 6.54
C THR A 742 22.88 -44.14 7.61
N GLY A 743 22.43 -44.39 8.84
CA GLY A 743 22.33 -43.39 9.91
C GLY A 743 21.15 -42.43 9.74
N PHE A 744 20.31 -42.60 8.72
CA PHE A 744 19.19 -41.68 8.48
C PHE A 744 18.11 -41.85 9.53
N VAL A 745 17.59 -40.72 10.02
CA VAL A 745 16.36 -40.71 10.80
C VAL A 745 15.21 -41.08 9.87
N TYR A 746 14.35 -42.00 10.30
CA TYR A 746 13.13 -42.38 9.60
C TYR A 746 11.93 -42.32 10.54
N GLY A 747 10.73 -42.25 9.96
CA GLY A 747 9.51 -42.44 10.73
C GLY A 747 8.24 -42.27 9.92
N GLY A 748 7.11 -42.43 10.61
CA GLY A 748 5.78 -42.35 10.01
C GLY A 748 5.34 -43.63 9.32
N SER A 749 4.25 -43.54 8.58
CA SER A 749 3.67 -44.60 7.75
C SER A 749 2.87 -43.97 6.60
N LYS A 750 2.39 -44.78 5.65
CA LYS A 750 1.43 -44.32 4.63
C LYS A 750 0.10 -43.77 5.18
N TYR A 751 -0.17 -43.93 6.48
CA TYR A 751 -1.42 -43.52 7.11
C TYR A 751 -1.30 -42.26 7.97
N ASN A 752 -0.12 -41.64 8.06
CA ASN A 752 0.07 -40.43 8.86
C ASN A 752 0.81 -39.29 8.13
N CYS A 753 0.78 -38.13 8.76
CA CYS A 753 1.17 -36.83 8.22
C CYS A 753 2.31 -36.20 9.03
N GLY A 754 3.42 -36.91 9.20
CA GLY A 754 4.51 -36.52 10.11
C GLY A 754 5.39 -35.34 9.70
N THR A 755 5.12 -34.66 8.59
CA THR A 755 5.95 -33.55 8.06
C THR A 755 5.08 -32.36 7.71
N TRP A 756 5.64 -31.20 7.44
CA TRP A 756 4.90 -29.98 7.09
C TRP A 756 3.91 -30.13 5.93
N MET A 757 4.10 -31.13 5.07
CA MET A 757 3.11 -31.53 4.09
C MET A 757 2.06 -32.46 4.72
N ASP A 758 1.19 -31.94 5.60
CA ASP A 758 0.41 -32.72 6.57
C ASP A 758 -1.10 -32.85 6.30
N LYS A 759 -1.57 -32.58 5.08
CA LYS A 759 -3.01 -32.69 4.77
C LYS A 759 -3.54 -34.13 4.90
N MET A 760 -4.41 -34.36 5.89
CA MET A 760 -5.23 -35.56 6.02
C MET A 760 -6.51 -35.42 5.18
N GLY A 761 -6.80 -36.41 4.33
CA GLY A 761 -8.00 -36.43 3.50
C GLY A 761 -9.27 -36.62 4.32
N SER A 762 -10.34 -35.94 3.94
CA SER A 762 -11.58 -35.92 4.73
C SER A 762 -12.86 -36.11 3.92
N SER A 763 -12.79 -36.20 2.59
CA SER A 763 -13.96 -36.42 1.73
C SER A 763 -14.36 -37.89 1.67
N LYS A 764 -15.57 -38.18 2.16
CA LYS A 764 -16.18 -39.51 2.06
C LYS A 764 -16.66 -39.81 0.64
N CYS A 765 -17.18 -38.83 -0.09
CA CYS A 765 -17.70 -39.04 -1.44
C CYS A 765 -16.59 -39.27 -2.47
N ALA A 766 -15.45 -38.58 -2.33
CA ALA A 766 -14.29 -38.81 -3.17
C ALA A 766 -13.50 -40.07 -2.80
N GLY A 767 -13.74 -40.64 -1.61
CA GLY A 767 -13.05 -41.83 -1.10
C GLY A 767 -11.64 -41.57 -0.56
N ASN A 768 -11.30 -40.32 -0.21
CA ASN A 768 -10.00 -39.94 0.33
C ASN A 768 -9.98 -39.76 1.87
N HIS A 769 -11.12 -39.95 2.54
CA HIS A 769 -11.26 -39.84 3.98
C HIS A 769 -10.29 -40.76 4.75
N GLY A 770 -9.49 -40.19 5.65
CA GLY A 770 -8.48 -40.90 6.45
C GLY A 770 -7.23 -41.30 5.70
N VAL A 771 -7.07 -40.84 4.45
CA VAL A 771 -5.85 -41.04 3.65
C VAL A 771 -5.02 -39.76 3.65
N PRO A 772 -3.74 -39.80 4.06
CA PRO A 772 -2.82 -38.68 3.88
C PRO A 772 -2.67 -38.31 2.41
N ALA A 773 -2.70 -37.01 2.09
CA ALA A 773 -2.44 -36.54 0.74
C ALA A 773 -0.97 -36.68 0.33
N THR A 774 -0.08 -36.49 1.30
CA THR A 774 1.37 -36.46 1.12
C THR A 774 2.06 -37.20 2.27
N PRO A 775 1.87 -38.53 2.39
CA PRO A 775 2.62 -39.31 3.36
C PRO A 775 4.10 -39.27 2.96
N ARG A 776 4.92 -38.65 3.82
CA ARG A 776 6.38 -38.54 3.63
C ARG A 776 7.11 -39.39 4.66
N ASP A 777 6.69 -40.64 4.76
CA ASP A 777 7.26 -41.64 5.65
C ASP A 777 8.62 -42.14 5.16
N GLY A 778 9.32 -42.88 6.01
CA GLY A 778 10.73 -43.17 5.79
C GLY A 778 11.60 -41.96 6.14
N SER A 779 12.66 -41.72 5.36
CA SER A 779 13.65 -40.68 5.61
C SER A 779 13.41 -39.45 4.74
N ALA A 780 12.69 -38.47 5.27
CA ALA A 780 12.47 -37.17 4.63
C ALA A 780 13.77 -36.34 4.59
N ILE A 781 14.06 -35.72 3.44
CA ILE A 781 15.36 -35.11 3.17
C ILE A 781 15.74 -34.00 4.16
N GLU A 782 14.80 -33.14 4.52
CA GLU A 782 15.03 -32.05 5.46
C GLU A 782 15.27 -32.55 6.88
N ILE A 783 14.59 -33.62 7.29
CA ILE A 783 14.78 -34.23 8.62
C ILE A 783 16.19 -34.82 8.73
N VAL A 784 16.64 -35.57 7.72
CA VAL A 784 17.99 -36.16 7.71
C VAL A 784 19.07 -35.08 7.73
N ALA A 785 18.89 -34.01 6.98
CA ALA A 785 19.85 -32.91 6.96
C ALA A 785 19.85 -32.09 8.26
N LEU A 786 18.69 -31.86 8.87
CA LEU A 786 18.58 -31.19 10.17
C LEU A 786 19.15 -32.07 11.30
N SER A 787 18.97 -33.39 11.26
CA SER A 787 19.59 -34.30 12.22
C SER A 787 21.10 -34.31 12.08
N HIS A 788 21.62 -34.29 10.85
CA HIS A 788 23.06 -34.13 10.59
C HIS A 788 23.61 -32.78 11.09
N LEU A 789 22.87 -31.68 10.88
CA LEU A 789 23.21 -30.36 11.42
C LEU A 789 23.33 -30.40 12.95
N ALA A 790 22.33 -30.97 13.63
CA ALA A 790 22.30 -31.04 15.08
C ALA A 790 23.42 -31.95 15.62
N LEU A 791 23.64 -33.13 15.03
CA LEU A 791 24.76 -34.01 15.40
C LEU A 791 26.12 -33.34 15.17
N SER A 792 26.32 -32.69 14.03
CA SER A 792 27.57 -31.98 13.72
C SER A 792 27.87 -30.90 14.75
N TRP A 793 26.85 -30.12 15.12
CA TRP A 793 26.96 -29.10 16.15
C TRP A 793 27.24 -29.68 17.53
N LEU A 794 26.54 -30.74 17.95
CA LEU A 794 26.75 -31.35 19.27
C LEU A 794 28.12 -32.05 19.38
N VAL A 795 28.63 -32.64 18.30
CA VAL A 795 30.01 -33.16 18.25
C VAL A 795 31.00 -32.02 18.48
N GLU A 796 30.82 -30.88 17.83
CA GLU A 796 31.66 -29.70 18.04
C GLU A 796 31.56 -29.17 19.48
N MET A 797 30.35 -29.10 20.05
CA MET A 797 30.16 -28.66 21.44
C MET A 797 30.80 -29.63 22.44
N ASN A 798 30.71 -30.94 22.20
CA ASN A 798 31.36 -31.95 23.04
C ASN A 798 32.89 -31.89 22.93
N GLU A 799 33.45 -31.75 21.71
CA GLU A 799 34.90 -31.57 21.48
C GLU A 799 35.44 -30.31 22.18
N ARG A 800 34.60 -29.30 22.41
CA ARG A 800 34.92 -28.06 23.14
C ARG A 800 34.53 -28.10 24.62
N SER A 801 34.06 -29.23 25.14
CA SER A 801 33.62 -29.41 26.53
C SER A 801 32.42 -28.53 26.97
N PHE A 802 31.54 -28.17 26.03
CA PHE A 802 30.29 -27.45 26.30
C PHE A 802 29.04 -28.36 26.28
N TYR A 803 29.20 -29.64 25.99
CA TYR A 803 28.11 -30.61 25.95
C TYR A 803 28.59 -31.96 26.48
N ASP A 804 27.91 -32.50 27.48
CA ASP A 804 28.44 -33.62 28.28
C ASP A 804 28.30 -34.99 27.59
N TYR A 805 27.34 -35.13 26.67
CA TYR A 805 27.04 -36.41 26.02
C TYR A 805 27.82 -36.60 24.72
N SER A 806 28.27 -37.84 24.48
CA SER A 806 29.04 -38.22 23.29
C SER A 806 28.54 -39.50 22.61
N VAL A 807 27.64 -40.26 23.24
CA VAL A 807 27.17 -41.56 22.78
C VAL A 807 25.66 -41.74 22.99
N VAL A 808 25.02 -42.54 22.14
CA VAL A 808 23.66 -43.08 22.29
C VAL A 808 23.71 -44.61 22.40
N ARG A 809 22.71 -45.19 23.06
CA ARG A 809 22.68 -46.62 23.42
C ARG A 809 21.36 -47.27 23.03
N LYS A 810 21.39 -48.53 22.60
CA LYS A 810 20.18 -49.29 22.28
C LYS A 810 20.37 -50.73 22.74
N SER A 811 19.53 -51.16 23.68
CA SER A 811 19.47 -52.56 24.11
C SER A 811 18.74 -53.39 23.07
N ASN A 812 19.34 -54.48 22.63
CA ASN A 812 18.72 -55.45 21.72
C ASN A 812 18.88 -56.88 22.26
N PRO A 813 18.12 -57.87 21.76
CA PRO A 813 18.18 -59.25 22.26
C PRO A 813 19.55 -59.93 22.12
N LEU A 814 20.46 -59.34 21.32
CA LEU A 814 21.79 -59.85 21.01
C LEU A 814 22.92 -59.10 21.76
N GLY A 815 22.61 -58.03 22.52
CA GLY A 815 23.57 -57.19 23.21
C GLY A 815 23.15 -55.71 23.35
N GLU A 816 24.12 -54.83 23.56
CA GLU A 816 23.92 -53.37 23.55
C GLU A 816 24.62 -52.79 22.32
N THR A 817 23.89 -52.08 21.46
CA THR A 817 24.47 -51.27 20.38
C THR A 817 24.75 -49.87 20.91
N VAL A 818 25.98 -49.39 20.71
CA VAL A 818 26.42 -48.07 21.17
C VAL A 818 27.03 -47.33 19.99
N TRP A 819 26.50 -46.15 19.68
CA TRP A 819 27.08 -45.26 18.66
C TRP A 819 27.58 -43.98 19.31
N SER A 820 28.76 -43.52 18.89
CA SER A 820 29.12 -42.13 19.17
C SER A 820 28.31 -41.18 18.29
N TYR A 821 28.07 -39.95 18.77
CA TYR A 821 27.43 -38.92 17.95
C TYR A 821 28.21 -38.65 16.66
N LYS A 822 29.55 -38.74 16.75
CA LYS A 822 30.46 -38.63 15.61
C LYS A 822 30.25 -39.74 14.58
N GLU A 823 30.16 -40.98 15.04
CA GLU A 823 29.87 -42.13 14.18
C GLU A 823 28.51 -41.99 13.48
N TRP A 824 27.47 -41.57 14.22
CA TRP A 824 26.14 -41.34 13.65
C TRP A 824 26.18 -40.23 12.59
N ARG A 825 26.79 -39.09 12.90
CA ARG A 825 27.01 -37.99 11.93
C ARG A 825 27.71 -38.49 10.66
N ASP A 826 28.80 -39.24 10.83
CA ASP A 826 29.62 -39.71 9.71
C ASP A 826 28.88 -40.74 8.84
N LYS A 827 28.02 -41.57 9.43
CA LYS A 827 27.12 -42.45 8.67
C LYS A 827 26.19 -41.63 7.77
N ILE A 828 25.55 -40.58 8.28
CA ILE A 828 24.69 -39.71 7.45
C ILE A 828 25.53 -39.05 6.35
N GLN A 829 26.66 -38.44 6.70
CA GLN A 829 27.54 -37.72 5.77
C GLN A 829 28.03 -38.60 4.61
N ASN A 830 28.32 -39.88 4.87
CA ASN A 830 28.83 -40.82 3.87
C ASN A 830 27.73 -41.40 2.98
N ASN A 831 26.48 -41.48 3.45
CA ASN A 831 25.39 -42.10 2.71
C ASN A 831 24.45 -41.09 2.02
N PHE A 832 24.35 -39.85 2.50
CA PHE A 832 23.35 -38.86 2.06
C PHE A 832 23.33 -38.67 0.54
N GLU A 833 24.47 -38.27 -0.03
CA GLU A 833 24.56 -37.91 -1.44
C GLU A 833 24.23 -39.09 -2.36
N GLU A 834 24.72 -40.29 -2.04
CA GLU A 834 24.46 -41.50 -2.83
C GLU A 834 22.98 -41.90 -2.82
N LYS A 835 22.30 -41.78 -1.67
CA LYS A 835 20.92 -42.23 -1.52
C LYS A 835 19.89 -41.20 -2.03
N PHE A 836 20.16 -39.91 -1.88
CA PHE A 836 19.22 -38.86 -2.25
C PHE A 836 19.40 -38.34 -3.68
N PHE A 837 20.61 -38.28 -4.25
CA PHE A 837 20.78 -37.69 -5.58
C PHE A 837 20.45 -38.69 -6.70
N ILE A 838 19.61 -38.26 -7.64
CA ILE A 838 19.27 -39.06 -8.83
C ILE A 838 20.24 -38.72 -9.97
N GLN A 839 21.07 -39.68 -10.35
CA GLN A 839 22.02 -39.51 -11.45
C GLN A 839 21.31 -39.38 -12.80
N LYS A 840 22.02 -38.77 -13.76
CA LYS A 840 21.52 -38.56 -15.12
C LYS A 840 21.22 -39.86 -15.85
N ASP A 841 22.02 -40.90 -15.59
CA ASP A 841 21.95 -42.22 -16.19
C ASP A 841 21.13 -43.23 -15.37
N SER A 842 20.49 -42.81 -14.27
CA SER A 842 19.64 -43.68 -13.46
C SER A 842 18.48 -44.27 -14.27
N THR A 843 18.34 -45.60 -14.20
CA THR A 843 17.36 -46.40 -14.95
C THR A 843 16.25 -47.01 -14.08
N GLU A 844 16.13 -46.61 -12.82
CA GLU A 844 15.06 -47.11 -11.94
C GLU A 844 13.67 -46.74 -12.50
N SER A 845 12.71 -47.67 -12.39
CA SER A 845 11.43 -47.57 -13.12
C SER A 845 10.49 -46.48 -12.61
N MET A 846 10.70 -45.97 -11.38
CA MET A 846 9.85 -44.95 -10.74
C MET A 846 10.39 -43.52 -10.89
N ILE A 847 11.52 -43.33 -11.60
CA ILE A 847 12.12 -42.00 -11.78
C ILE A 847 11.35 -41.19 -12.82
N HIS A 848 10.71 -40.10 -12.38
CA HIS A 848 10.11 -39.11 -13.27
C HIS A 848 11.15 -38.13 -13.84
N LYS A 849 11.91 -37.47 -12.95
CA LYS A 849 12.98 -36.52 -13.30
C LYS A 849 14.33 -36.97 -12.75
N ARG A 850 15.39 -36.67 -13.50
CA ARG A 850 16.80 -36.97 -13.17
C ARG A 850 17.52 -35.68 -12.85
N GLU A 851 18.70 -35.79 -12.24
CA GLU A 851 19.51 -34.64 -11.80
C GLU A 851 18.77 -33.77 -10.76
N ILE A 852 18.02 -34.44 -9.87
CA ILE A 852 17.32 -33.86 -8.73
C ILE A 852 17.68 -34.63 -7.46
N TYR A 853 17.38 -34.05 -6.30
CA TYR A 853 17.40 -34.77 -5.03
C TYR A 853 16.01 -35.35 -4.75
N LYS A 854 15.98 -36.64 -4.38
CA LYS A 854 14.79 -37.35 -3.89
C LYS A 854 14.17 -36.59 -2.72
N ASP A 855 12.85 -36.63 -2.62
CA ASP A 855 12.12 -35.98 -1.52
C ASP A 855 12.19 -36.80 -0.22
N THR A 856 12.11 -38.12 -0.37
CA THR A 856 12.24 -39.11 0.69
C THR A 856 13.13 -40.26 0.23
N VAL A 857 13.63 -41.05 1.19
CA VAL A 857 14.29 -42.34 0.93
C VAL A 857 13.58 -43.41 1.77
N PHE A 858 13.26 -44.54 1.13
CA PHE A 858 12.57 -45.67 1.75
C PHE A 858 11.15 -45.34 2.23
N SER A 859 10.43 -44.46 1.51
CA SER A 859 8.99 -44.31 1.73
C SER A 859 8.26 -45.61 1.41
N SER A 860 7.17 -45.89 2.14
CA SER A 860 6.31 -47.04 1.84
C SER A 860 5.63 -46.94 0.47
N LEU A 861 5.49 -45.73 -0.08
CA LEU A 861 5.00 -45.47 -1.43
C LEU A 861 6.17 -45.10 -2.36
N VAL A 862 6.90 -46.09 -2.87
CA VAL A 862 8.17 -45.92 -3.61
C VAL A 862 8.23 -44.77 -4.62
N TYR A 863 7.14 -44.41 -5.31
CA TYR A 863 7.15 -43.29 -6.27
C TYR A 863 7.34 -41.90 -5.62
N THR A 864 6.96 -41.73 -4.35
CA THR A 864 7.06 -40.44 -3.62
C THR A 864 8.51 -40.05 -3.37
N ASP A 865 9.41 -41.04 -3.22
CA ASP A 865 10.86 -40.81 -3.11
C ASP A 865 11.39 -39.99 -4.30
N PHE A 866 10.85 -40.19 -5.50
CA PHE A 866 11.39 -39.63 -6.75
C PHE A 866 10.71 -38.33 -7.21
N GLN A 867 9.86 -37.72 -6.38
CA GLN A 867 9.16 -36.49 -6.74
C GLN A 867 10.06 -35.26 -6.61
N LEU A 868 10.01 -34.36 -7.59
CA LEU A 868 10.63 -33.04 -7.47
C LEU A 868 9.76 -32.15 -6.57
N ARG A 869 10.29 -31.81 -5.40
CA ARG A 869 9.63 -30.98 -4.37
C ARG A 869 10.58 -29.91 -3.80
N PRO A 870 10.05 -28.85 -3.19
CA PRO A 870 10.86 -27.74 -2.66
C PRO A 870 11.50 -28.03 -1.29
N ASN A 871 11.66 -29.30 -0.89
CA ASN A 871 12.16 -29.68 0.44
C ASN A 871 13.68 -29.75 0.52
N PHE A 872 14.38 -30.18 -0.54
CA PHE A 872 15.84 -30.29 -0.52
C PHE A 872 16.59 -28.95 -0.34
N PRO A 873 16.07 -27.78 -0.75
CA PRO A 873 16.68 -26.50 -0.38
C PRO A 873 16.71 -26.23 1.13
N ILE A 874 15.74 -26.75 1.89
CA ILE A 874 15.75 -26.72 3.36
C ILE A 874 16.96 -27.52 3.87
N ALA A 875 17.17 -28.71 3.31
CA ALA A 875 18.29 -29.57 3.65
C ALA A 875 19.66 -28.91 3.32
N ILE A 876 19.75 -28.21 2.19
CA ILE A 876 20.94 -27.40 1.85
C ILE A 876 21.21 -26.33 2.90
N CYS A 877 20.17 -25.58 3.31
CA CYS A 877 20.30 -24.53 4.31
C CYS A 877 20.67 -25.08 5.69
N ALA A 878 20.18 -26.27 6.04
CA ALA A 878 20.53 -26.96 7.28
C ALA A 878 21.98 -27.47 7.24
N SER A 879 22.38 -28.19 6.20
CA SER A 879 23.69 -28.82 6.15
C SER A 879 24.25 -28.94 4.72
N SER A 880 24.77 -27.82 4.22
CA SER A 880 25.35 -27.73 2.88
C SER A 880 26.61 -28.59 2.63
N SER A 881 27.17 -29.24 3.66
CA SER A 881 28.31 -30.17 3.52
C SER A 881 27.89 -31.55 3.01
N LEU A 882 26.59 -31.88 3.09
CA LEU A 882 26.05 -33.15 2.59
C LEU A 882 25.98 -33.21 1.05
N PHE A 883 26.12 -32.07 0.38
CA PHE A 883 25.78 -31.89 -1.02
C PHE A 883 27.01 -31.60 -1.88
N LYS A 884 27.04 -32.16 -3.11
CA LYS A 884 28.06 -31.81 -4.11
C LYS A 884 27.66 -30.54 -4.90
N PRO A 885 28.56 -29.56 -5.06
CA PRO A 885 28.25 -28.30 -5.75
C PRO A 885 27.65 -28.46 -7.16
N ASP A 886 28.23 -29.32 -8.00
CA ASP A 886 27.77 -29.51 -9.38
C ASP A 886 26.34 -30.10 -9.45
N HIS A 887 26.00 -30.98 -8.52
CA HIS A 887 24.68 -31.59 -8.43
C HIS A 887 23.63 -30.57 -7.96
N VAL A 888 23.97 -29.77 -6.94
CA VAL A 888 23.09 -28.70 -6.44
C VAL A 888 22.80 -27.66 -7.52
N ASP A 889 23.82 -27.30 -8.30
CA ASP A 889 23.68 -26.34 -9.38
C ASP A 889 22.67 -26.77 -10.44
N VAL A 890 22.61 -28.07 -10.77
CA VAL A 890 21.62 -28.59 -11.71
C VAL A 890 20.25 -28.72 -11.04
N ALA A 891 20.19 -29.21 -9.79
CA ALA A 891 18.94 -29.40 -9.07
C ALA A 891 18.22 -28.08 -8.76
N LEU A 892 18.93 -27.01 -8.36
CA LEU A 892 18.33 -25.69 -8.12
C LEU A 892 17.78 -25.08 -9.41
N LYS A 893 18.43 -25.29 -10.56
CA LYS A 893 17.88 -24.87 -11.86
C LYS A 893 16.57 -25.59 -12.18
N LYS A 894 16.39 -26.85 -11.74
CA LYS A 894 15.11 -27.55 -11.88
C LYS A 894 14.03 -26.95 -10.97
N VAL A 895 14.37 -26.59 -9.73
CA VAL A 895 13.41 -25.88 -8.85
C VAL A 895 13.00 -24.54 -9.47
N GLU A 896 13.95 -23.76 -9.96
CA GLU A 896 13.66 -22.48 -10.62
C GLU A 896 12.80 -22.66 -11.88
N GLN A 897 13.08 -23.70 -12.68
CA GLN A 897 12.36 -23.96 -13.92
C GLN A 897 10.93 -24.47 -13.71
N TYR A 898 10.72 -25.37 -12.75
CA TYR A 898 9.46 -26.12 -12.62
C TYR A 898 8.61 -25.68 -11.43
N LEU A 899 9.22 -25.19 -10.34
CA LEU A 899 8.50 -24.91 -9.10
C LEU A 899 8.34 -23.42 -8.80
N LEU A 900 9.17 -22.53 -9.36
CA LEU A 900 9.13 -21.11 -9.02
C LEU A 900 7.86 -20.42 -9.54
N GLY A 901 6.99 -20.04 -8.62
CA GLY A 901 5.87 -19.14 -8.85
C GLY A 901 6.22 -17.67 -8.52
N PRO A 902 5.25 -16.74 -8.66
CA PRO A 902 5.49 -15.32 -8.42
C PRO A 902 5.85 -14.96 -6.96
N LEU A 903 5.24 -15.64 -5.98
CA LEU A 903 5.44 -15.43 -4.54
C LEU A 903 5.94 -16.68 -3.80
N GLY A 904 5.73 -17.87 -4.33
CA GLY A 904 6.08 -19.11 -3.63
C GLY A 904 6.65 -20.16 -4.57
N LEU A 905 6.93 -21.34 -4.02
CA LEU A 905 7.29 -22.52 -4.82
C LEU A 905 6.13 -23.51 -4.83
N ALA A 906 5.79 -24.02 -6.02
CA ALA A 906 4.87 -25.12 -6.16
C ALA A 906 5.36 -26.32 -5.33
N THR A 907 4.46 -26.88 -4.54
CA THR A 907 4.77 -27.99 -3.61
C THR A 907 5.04 -29.33 -4.30
N LEU A 908 4.65 -29.45 -5.57
CA LEU A 908 4.92 -30.56 -6.44
C LEU A 908 5.16 -30.06 -7.86
N ASP A 909 6.03 -30.76 -8.57
CA ASP A 909 6.28 -30.61 -10.00
C ASP A 909 5.00 -30.60 -10.86
N PRO A 910 4.76 -29.55 -11.68
CA PRO A 910 3.61 -29.46 -12.57
C PRO A 910 3.49 -30.58 -13.61
N GLU A 911 4.58 -31.31 -13.89
CA GLU A 911 4.56 -32.47 -14.80
C GLU A 911 4.20 -33.80 -14.11
N ASP A 912 4.12 -33.82 -12.77
CA ASP A 912 3.70 -35.00 -12.02
C ASP A 912 2.18 -35.22 -12.17
N TRP A 913 1.78 -36.48 -12.31
CA TRP A 913 0.38 -36.86 -12.46
C TRP A 913 -0.49 -36.50 -11.25
N ASN A 914 0.08 -36.32 -10.06
CA ASN A 914 -0.62 -35.88 -8.85
C ASN A 914 -0.79 -34.36 -8.75
N TYR A 915 -0.17 -33.58 -9.63
CA TYR A 915 -0.18 -32.13 -9.51
C TYR A 915 -1.59 -31.53 -9.65
N ASN A 916 -1.96 -30.69 -8.69
CA ASN A 916 -3.09 -29.76 -8.77
C ASN A 916 -2.80 -28.49 -7.96
N GLY A 917 -2.51 -27.40 -8.66
CA GLY A 917 -2.11 -26.13 -8.05
C GLY A 917 -3.23 -25.23 -7.52
N CYS A 918 -4.50 -25.65 -7.56
CA CYS A 918 -5.63 -24.81 -7.13
C CYS A 918 -6.27 -25.38 -5.85
N TYR A 919 -5.85 -24.90 -4.68
CA TYR A 919 -6.39 -25.32 -3.40
C TYR A 919 -7.75 -24.66 -3.14
N ASN A 920 -8.75 -25.49 -2.86
CA ASN A 920 -10.05 -25.07 -2.34
C ASN A 920 -10.55 -26.13 -1.35
N ASN A 921 -10.64 -25.74 -0.08
CA ASN A 921 -11.04 -26.65 1.00
C ASN A 921 -12.55 -26.93 1.04
N ASP A 922 -13.36 -26.11 0.38
CA ASP A 922 -14.82 -26.23 0.37
C ASP A 922 -15.32 -27.28 -0.63
N PHE A 923 -14.50 -27.65 -1.62
CA PHE A 923 -14.88 -28.63 -2.65
C PHE A 923 -15.13 -29.99 -2.02
N ASP A 924 -16.37 -30.47 -2.00
CA ASP A 924 -16.69 -31.85 -1.62
C ASP A 924 -17.28 -32.58 -2.83
N ASN A 925 -16.45 -32.74 -3.85
CA ASN A 925 -16.79 -33.33 -5.13
C ASN A 925 -16.30 -34.80 -5.21
N ASN A 926 -16.50 -35.47 -6.36
CA ASN A 926 -16.02 -36.84 -6.56
C ASN A 926 -14.57 -36.92 -7.06
N ASP A 927 -13.83 -35.81 -7.11
CA ASP A 927 -12.42 -35.79 -7.51
C ASP A 927 -11.52 -36.03 -6.29
N TYR A 928 -10.94 -37.23 -6.24
CA TYR A 928 -10.03 -37.68 -5.19
C TYR A 928 -8.93 -36.67 -4.85
N LYS A 929 -8.39 -35.97 -5.85
CA LYS A 929 -7.21 -35.10 -5.69
C LYS A 929 -7.54 -33.72 -5.14
N THR A 930 -8.76 -33.25 -5.31
CA THR A 930 -9.16 -31.88 -4.91
C THR A 930 -10.18 -31.84 -3.79
N ALA A 931 -10.96 -32.90 -3.61
CA ALA A 931 -12.00 -32.95 -2.59
C ALA A 931 -11.43 -32.72 -1.19
N LYS A 932 -12.07 -31.80 -0.47
CA LYS A 932 -11.71 -31.24 0.84
C LYS A 932 -10.26 -30.77 0.92
N GLY A 933 -9.78 -30.21 -0.19
CA GLY A 933 -8.46 -29.61 -0.26
C GLY A 933 -7.32 -30.63 -0.16
N PHE A 934 -7.54 -31.88 -0.60
CA PHE A 934 -6.51 -32.93 -0.61
C PHE A 934 -5.23 -32.50 -1.34
N ASN A 935 -5.30 -31.54 -2.27
CA ASN A 935 -4.16 -30.99 -2.98
C ASN A 935 -3.35 -29.92 -2.23
N TYR A 936 -3.57 -29.68 -0.93
CA TYR A 936 -2.90 -28.61 -0.16
C TYR A 936 -1.36 -28.52 -0.34
N HIS A 937 -0.71 -29.69 -0.50
CA HIS A 937 0.73 -29.81 -0.76
C HIS A 937 1.04 -30.59 -2.05
N GLN A 938 0.14 -30.55 -3.03
CA GLN A 938 0.29 -31.25 -4.31
C GLN A 938 0.31 -30.28 -5.49
N GLY A 939 0.79 -29.06 -5.31
CA GLY A 939 0.86 -28.06 -6.38
C GLY A 939 0.71 -26.61 -5.97
N PRO A 940 -0.07 -26.24 -4.93
CA PRO A 940 -0.14 -24.86 -4.46
C PRO A 940 1.26 -24.33 -4.13
N GLU A 941 1.43 -23.03 -4.30
CA GLU A 941 2.70 -22.33 -4.22
C GLU A 941 2.91 -21.79 -2.81
N TRP A 942 3.82 -22.40 -2.05
CA TRP A 942 4.06 -22.02 -0.66
C TRP A 942 5.18 -20.98 -0.56
N VAL A 943 4.95 -19.93 0.22
CA VAL A 943 5.87 -18.78 0.26
C VAL A 943 7.10 -19.08 1.11
N TRP A 944 6.96 -19.75 2.25
CA TRP A 944 8.09 -19.93 3.17
C TRP A 944 9.23 -20.76 2.58
N VAL A 945 8.93 -21.75 1.72
CA VAL A 945 9.95 -22.60 1.06
C VAL A 945 10.77 -21.84 0.01
N LEU A 946 10.30 -20.67 -0.43
CA LEU A 946 11.09 -19.80 -1.29
C LEU A 946 12.33 -19.28 -0.57
N GLY A 947 12.23 -18.97 0.73
CA GLY A 947 13.37 -18.50 1.52
C GLY A 947 14.55 -19.48 1.49
N PRO A 948 14.38 -20.74 1.91
CA PRO A 948 15.40 -21.78 1.80
C PRO A 948 15.93 -21.98 0.37
N PHE A 949 15.09 -21.85 -0.66
CA PHE A 949 15.56 -21.91 -2.06
C PHE A 949 16.51 -20.76 -2.41
N LEU A 950 16.15 -19.51 -2.11
CA LEU A 950 17.00 -18.36 -2.38
C LEU A 950 18.28 -18.39 -1.53
N ARG A 951 18.19 -18.84 -0.27
CA ARG A 951 19.36 -19.07 0.59
C ARG A 951 20.26 -20.17 0.05
N ALA A 952 19.70 -21.26 -0.49
CA ALA A 952 20.48 -22.34 -1.11
C ALA A 952 21.25 -21.84 -2.35
N MET A 953 20.61 -21.04 -3.22
CA MET A 953 21.28 -20.36 -4.32
C MET A 953 22.44 -19.50 -3.83
N TRP A 954 22.23 -18.72 -2.78
CA TRP A 954 23.25 -17.87 -2.18
C TRP A 954 24.43 -18.64 -1.58
N ILE A 955 24.16 -19.70 -0.81
CA ILE A 955 25.17 -20.55 -0.19
C ILE A 955 26.08 -21.18 -1.25
N PHE A 956 25.51 -21.70 -2.33
CA PHE A 956 26.30 -22.36 -3.38
C PHE A 956 26.95 -21.38 -4.37
N ALA A 957 26.40 -20.19 -4.57
CA ALA A 957 27.09 -19.13 -5.29
C ALA A 957 28.47 -18.81 -4.65
N LYS A 958 28.51 -18.74 -3.30
CA LYS A 958 29.75 -18.55 -2.54
C LYS A 958 30.73 -19.71 -2.66
N LYS A 959 30.25 -20.95 -2.73
CA LYS A 959 31.12 -22.14 -2.82
C LYS A 959 31.68 -22.35 -4.23
N SER A 960 30.92 -22.03 -5.27
CA SER A 960 31.22 -22.41 -6.66
C SER A 960 31.91 -21.31 -7.48
N MET A 961 32.38 -20.22 -6.85
CA MET A 961 32.98 -19.03 -7.50
C MET A 961 32.16 -18.47 -8.68
N LYS A 962 30.83 -18.57 -8.61
CA LYS A 962 29.93 -17.92 -9.56
C LYS A 962 30.00 -16.39 -9.39
N PRO A 963 29.62 -15.60 -10.41
CA PRO A 963 29.46 -14.17 -10.24
C PRO A 963 28.36 -13.90 -9.22
N ILE A 964 28.76 -13.58 -7.99
CA ILE A 964 27.84 -13.50 -6.85
C ILE A 964 26.83 -12.37 -7.01
N GLU A 965 27.20 -11.32 -7.75
CA GLU A 965 26.32 -10.20 -8.10
C GLU A 965 25.17 -10.64 -9.02
N ASP A 966 25.40 -11.55 -9.96
CA ASP A 966 24.32 -12.07 -10.83
C ASP A 966 23.28 -12.84 -10.01
N VAL A 967 23.74 -13.62 -9.02
CA VAL A 967 22.86 -14.35 -8.10
C VAL A 967 22.11 -13.38 -7.19
N ARG A 968 22.79 -12.35 -6.67
CA ARG A 968 22.17 -11.31 -5.86
C ARG A 968 21.07 -10.56 -6.64
N GLN A 969 21.37 -10.15 -7.86
CA GLN A 969 20.43 -9.48 -8.75
C GLN A 969 19.22 -10.36 -9.03
N ARG A 970 19.43 -11.65 -9.33
CA ARG A 970 18.34 -12.61 -9.55
C ARG A 970 17.46 -12.80 -8.31
N ILE A 971 18.05 -12.87 -7.11
CA ILE A 971 17.30 -12.94 -5.86
C ILE A 971 16.44 -11.67 -5.69
N TYR A 972 16.99 -10.48 -5.93
CA TYR A 972 16.25 -9.23 -5.82
C TYR A 972 15.12 -9.09 -6.85
N GLU A 973 15.30 -9.60 -8.06
CA GLU A 973 14.24 -9.68 -9.07
C GLU A 973 13.06 -10.51 -8.55
N ILE A 974 13.31 -11.69 -7.97
CA ILE A 974 12.28 -12.55 -7.39
C ILE A 974 11.61 -11.87 -6.19
N LEU A 975 12.40 -11.25 -5.31
CA LEU A 975 11.90 -10.55 -4.11
C LEU A 975 11.14 -9.25 -4.44
N SER A 976 11.23 -8.71 -5.65
CA SER A 976 10.47 -7.52 -6.07
C SER A 976 8.95 -7.74 -6.00
N ASN A 977 8.47 -8.96 -6.30
CA ASN A 977 7.06 -9.32 -6.17
C ASN A 977 6.60 -9.32 -4.70
N HIS A 978 7.47 -9.76 -3.79
CA HIS A 978 7.19 -9.80 -2.35
C HIS A 978 7.13 -8.39 -1.76
N LYS A 979 8.00 -7.49 -2.23
CA LYS A 979 7.93 -6.06 -1.88
C LYS A 979 6.61 -5.45 -2.34
N ARG A 980 6.16 -5.77 -3.56
CA ARG A 980 4.86 -5.32 -4.08
C ARG A 980 3.72 -5.83 -3.20
N GLU A 981 3.71 -7.12 -2.89
CA GLU A 981 2.68 -7.73 -2.03
C GLU A 981 2.60 -7.07 -0.64
N LEU A 982 3.75 -6.92 0.04
CA LEU A 982 3.82 -6.24 1.35
C LEU A 982 3.28 -4.80 1.31
N LEU A 983 3.49 -4.10 0.19
CA LEU A 983 3.02 -2.73 0.04
C LEU A 983 1.52 -2.65 -0.24
N HIS A 984 0.88 -3.66 -0.83
CA HIS A 984 -0.54 -3.60 -1.21
C HIS A 984 -1.47 -4.43 -0.34
N SER A 985 -0.94 -5.42 0.39
CA SER A 985 -1.69 -6.26 1.32
C SER A 985 -2.32 -5.44 2.45
N ASP A 986 -3.61 -5.62 2.68
CA ASP A 986 -4.32 -5.01 3.82
C ASP A 986 -3.78 -5.51 5.17
N TRP A 987 -3.25 -6.74 5.17
CA TRP A 987 -2.66 -7.40 6.33
C TRP A 987 -1.20 -6.98 6.58
N ALA A 988 -0.59 -6.19 5.70
CA ALA A 988 0.82 -5.78 5.81
C ALA A 988 1.78 -6.97 6.02
N GLY A 989 1.52 -8.08 5.35
CA GLY A 989 2.29 -9.33 5.48
C GLY A 989 2.29 -10.13 4.18
N LEU A 990 2.95 -11.29 4.21
CA LEU A 990 3.00 -12.23 3.09
C LEU A 990 2.11 -13.44 3.37
N PRO A 991 1.36 -13.93 2.38
CA PRO A 991 0.46 -15.05 2.56
C PRO A 991 1.21 -16.35 2.89
N GLU A 992 0.49 -17.32 3.41
CA GLU A 992 0.97 -18.68 3.60
C GLU A 992 1.27 -19.35 2.25
N LEU A 993 0.31 -19.26 1.32
CA LEU A 993 0.40 -19.85 -0.01
C LEU A 993 -0.42 -19.07 -1.03
N THR A 994 -0.08 -19.27 -2.30
CA THR A 994 -0.89 -18.89 -3.44
C THR A 994 -1.34 -20.13 -4.21
N ASN A 995 -2.42 -20.00 -4.96
CA ASN A 995 -2.72 -20.96 -6.01
C ASN A 995 -1.72 -20.80 -7.17
N LYS A 996 -1.85 -21.68 -8.16
CA LYS A 996 -0.99 -21.71 -9.36
C LYS A 996 -0.79 -20.32 -9.97
N ASN A 997 0.45 -20.02 -10.33
CA ASN A 997 0.90 -18.77 -10.93
C ASN A 997 0.59 -17.52 -10.09
N GLY A 998 0.65 -17.62 -8.76
CA GLY A 998 0.40 -16.50 -7.85
C GLY A 998 -1.08 -16.10 -7.71
N GLU A 999 -2.03 -16.92 -8.18
CA GLU A 999 -3.45 -16.65 -8.00
C GLU A 999 -3.82 -16.62 -6.52
N LEU A 1000 -4.68 -15.67 -6.13
CA LEU A 1000 -5.15 -15.56 -4.74
C LEU A 1000 -5.83 -16.85 -4.29
N CYS A 1001 -5.38 -17.40 -3.16
CA CYS A 1001 -6.07 -18.49 -2.48
C CYS A 1001 -6.86 -17.93 -1.29
N HIS A 1002 -8.19 -17.97 -1.36
CA HIS A 1002 -9.06 -17.45 -0.31
C HIS A 1002 -9.02 -18.24 1.01
N HIS A 1003 -8.54 -19.49 0.96
CA HIS A 1003 -8.29 -20.32 2.16
C HIS A 1003 -6.88 -20.14 2.72
N SER A 1004 -5.98 -19.44 2.01
CA SER A 1004 -4.66 -19.13 2.53
C SER A 1004 -4.78 -18.15 3.67
N CYS A 1005 -3.98 -18.37 4.71
CA CYS A 1005 -3.72 -17.32 5.68
C CYS A 1005 -3.09 -16.11 4.93
N PRO A 1006 -3.66 -14.89 5.04
CA PRO A 1006 -3.18 -13.73 4.28
C PRO A 1006 -1.88 -13.13 4.83
N THR A 1007 -1.53 -13.43 6.08
CA THR A 1007 -0.21 -13.15 6.64
C THR A 1007 0.27 -14.32 7.50
N GLN A 1008 1.51 -14.74 7.30
CA GLN A 1008 2.05 -15.95 7.91
C GLN A 1008 3.48 -15.78 8.43
N ALA A 1009 3.74 -16.31 9.62
CA ALA A 1009 4.98 -16.11 10.35
C ALA A 1009 6.21 -16.60 9.55
N TRP A 1010 6.18 -17.85 9.08
CA TRP A 1010 7.30 -18.46 8.36
C TRP A 1010 7.56 -17.84 6.99
N SER A 1011 6.54 -17.30 6.33
CA SER A 1011 6.64 -16.66 5.02
C SER A 1011 7.46 -15.38 5.16
N MET A 1012 7.15 -14.55 6.16
CA MET A 1012 7.94 -13.35 6.42
C MET A 1012 9.33 -13.67 6.99
N ALA A 1013 9.41 -14.63 7.91
CA ALA A 1013 10.67 -15.05 8.54
C ALA A 1013 11.70 -15.49 7.49
N SER A 1014 11.31 -16.41 6.62
CA SER A 1014 12.19 -17.07 5.66
C SER A 1014 12.74 -16.09 4.62
N ILE A 1015 11.97 -15.08 4.20
CA ILE A 1015 12.43 -14.03 3.29
C ILE A 1015 13.35 -13.04 4.01
N LEU A 1016 13.06 -12.70 5.27
CA LEU A 1016 13.93 -11.85 6.08
C LEU A 1016 15.32 -12.50 6.29
N GLU A 1017 15.36 -13.83 6.45
CA GLU A 1017 16.60 -14.60 6.52
C GLU A 1017 17.44 -14.51 5.26
N VAL A 1018 16.83 -14.47 4.06
CA VAL A 1018 17.54 -14.28 2.79
C VAL A 1018 18.26 -12.92 2.78
N LEU A 1019 17.54 -11.86 3.13
CA LEU A 1019 18.08 -10.50 3.15
C LEU A 1019 19.20 -10.34 4.18
N TYR A 1020 19.05 -10.98 5.35
CA TYR A 1020 20.07 -10.98 6.38
C TYR A 1020 21.35 -11.70 5.91
N ASP A 1021 21.22 -12.89 5.31
CA ASP A 1021 22.36 -13.68 4.83
C ASP A 1021 23.12 -12.97 3.68
N ILE A 1022 22.44 -12.13 2.90
CA ILE A 1022 23.07 -11.28 1.86
C ILE A 1022 23.79 -10.09 2.50
N HIS A 1023 23.22 -9.50 3.55
CA HIS A 1023 23.80 -8.33 4.23
C HIS A 1023 25.06 -8.64 5.05
N GLN A 1024 25.17 -9.84 5.63
CA GLN A 1024 26.33 -10.27 6.43
C GLN A 1024 27.63 -10.49 5.61
N GLN A 1025 27.66 -10.09 4.33
CA GLN A 1025 28.83 -10.23 3.46
C GLN A 1025 29.82 -9.08 3.54
#